data_AF-A0A3M7NTV8-F1
#
_entry.id   AF-A0A3M7NTV8-F1
#
_cell.length_a   1.000
_cell.length_b   1.000
_cell.length_c   1.000
_cell.angle_alpha   90.00
_cell.angle_beta   90.00
_cell.angle_gamma   90.00
#
_symmetry.space_group_name_H-M   'P 1'
#
loop_
_entity.id
_entity.type
_entity.pdbx_description
1 polymer ?
#
loop_
_entity_poly.entity_id
_entity_poly.type
_entity_poly.pdbx_seq_one_letter_code
_entity_poly.pdbx_strand_id
1 'polypeptide(L)'
;MSNQTITRISKEIAQIQKGSDLSIAVAYQESDMRLVKALVLGPPQTPYEYGFFEFAIRFTNDYPNKPPKVDAKTTNGGRCRFNPNIYAGGKVCLSILGTWHGEKPGEEWSSAQGLESILWSIQSLMSSSPYENEPGYENAKSADDRKNNERYCDKIRHETLRIAVIQKVEEALGIQADGSVEDDKAQLAWDSADEEADEEAKREKDRLDRLAKFDPFKDLCKRRFLWYYDHYLATIEQHAPQHKDGAAFEKMPFESSGNSMDGKFAYTNLHKRLLRIKDVLGHETDKWAAEGIDLKQRESTKAANLQRQFEQLQQFLKQKSIYNLDLALDNDNPFLWFITYIGAPLTYLDGGMFNIRISISPRFPDEQPRVRVLTALYHHRVSKDGVLCYFPDKTDEMKSHVQAIVAALDEESPPFDPRTIVHPEATKLLWGSDEDKREYNRRLRRTAFGFVSVAREHVWQTSHSGMGMGMVGASMPHGRATPAQAAPLGTVLVIGGCGFVGSNVVDQLLNFPSEKDLPTGAADSAPRATHDVVIHSNHRFPSLRSRYPSYDLSSTTVHAVDLHCVRNRYAGCTYHEADITSEDQLIKVFDQVKPDVVINTASPTFDSPKAVLRKVNIDGTKTLIKVASTRCRVLVHTSSSSVVHDGVSDLLGATEDYPYVCPNPSEYYSETKVYSERTVLEANRPADAFYTCAVRPAGIVGEGDKSGYAYSMTYQAAHAPSWQLKIQLGDNTNLFDTTYVGNVAYGLLCAAQALNAQARRHAEGRAAPLDTERVDGQAFNLTNGEPTTFWDQGRYLWACYGVFVEPAQIWEIPKDWAVAIGALSELFGNITCRKGRLTKQGAKYASMNRWFKSDKLIARTGYRPLVGIEEGLQRTVRSFKQDAENAAANESVEKKAQ
;
A
#
# COMPACT_ATOMS: atom_id res chain seq x y z
N MET A 1 18.45 -49.56 31.50
CA MET A 1 17.44 -48.85 32.31
C MET A 1 16.98 -47.66 31.49
N SER A 2 15.70 -47.59 31.13
CA SER A 2 15.16 -46.42 30.43
C SER A 2 15.42 -45.17 31.29
N ASN A 3 15.98 -44.14 30.68
CA ASN A 3 16.37 -42.92 31.37
C ASN A 3 15.08 -42.15 31.73
N GLN A 4 14.49 -42.45 32.89
CA GLN A 4 13.21 -41.89 33.38
C GLN A 4 13.19 -40.36 33.28
N THR A 5 14.34 -39.71 33.51
CA THR A 5 14.55 -38.28 33.31
C THR A 5 14.29 -37.84 31.88
N ILE A 6 14.84 -38.54 30.87
CA ILE A 6 14.60 -38.22 29.46
C ILE A 6 13.11 -38.39 29.13
N THR A 7 12.48 -39.48 29.56
CA THR A 7 11.04 -39.68 29.33
C THR A 7 10.18 -38.56 29.94
N ARG A 8 10.54 -38.08 31.14
CA ARG A 8 9.88 -36.94 31.78
C ARG A 8 10.07 -35.65 30.98
N ILE A 9 11.30 -35.33 30.58
CA ILE A 9 11.62 -34.14 29.78
C ILE A 9 10.85 -34.16 28.45
N SER A 10 10.88 -35.27 27.70
CA SER A 10 10.15 -35.42 26.44
C SER A 10 8.65 -35.17 26.61
N LYS A 11 8.07 -35.69 27.70
CA LYS A 11 6.63 -35.50 28.00
C LYS A 11 6.30 -34.05 28.31
N GLU A 12 7.12 -33.37 29.11
CA GLU A 12 6.92 -31.97 29.45
C GLU A 12 7.06 -31.05 28.22
N ILE A 13 8.09 -31.27 27.40
CA ILE A 13 8.28 -30.52 26.15
C ILE A 13 7.09 -30.73 25.21
N ALA A 14 6.67 -31.98 24.99
CA ALA A 14 5.54 -32.29 24.12
C ALA A 14 4.22 -31.70 24.64
N GLN A 15 4.06 -31.58 25.97
CA GLN A 15 2.90 -30.91 26.58
C GLN A 15 2.90 -29.41 26.26
N ILE A 16 4.04 -28.73 26.44
CA ILE A 16 4.16 -27.29 26.14
C ILE A 16 3.97 -27.04 24.64
N GLN A 17 4.59 -27.84 23.77
CA GLN A 17 4.47 -27.69 22.31
C GLN A 17 3.04 -27.94 21.78
N LYS A 18 2.25 -28.77 22.47
CA LYS A 18 0.82 -28.96 22.18
C LYS A 18 -0.07 -27.92 22.86
N GLY A 19 0.46 -27.16 23.81
CA GLY A 19 -0.27 -26.13 24.53
C GLY A 19 -0.67 -24.97 23.62
N SER A 20 -1.75 -24.29 23.98
CA SER A 20 -2.21 -23.08 23.28
C SER A 20 -1.56 -21.80 23.82
N ASP A 21 -0.63 -21.90 24.78
CA ASP A 21 0.04 -20.75 25.37
C ASP A 21 1.01 -20.11 24.37
N LEU A 22 0.57 -19.02 23.75
CA LEU A 22 1.34 -18.28 22.76
C LEU A 22 2.55 -17.54 23.35
N SER A 23 2.68 -17.51 24.68
CA SER A 23 3.71 -16.76 25.36
C SER A 23 4.96 -17.56 25.67
N ILE A 24 4.92 -18.89 25.50
CA ILE A 24 6.04 -19.78 25.77
C ILE A 24 6.26 -20.69 24.57
N ALA A 25 7.49 -20.75 24.09
CA ALA A 25 7.92 -21.75 23.11
C ALA A 25 9.15 -22.51 23.63
N VAL A 26 9.21 -23.82 23.38
CA VAL A 26 10.33 -24.67 23.80
C VAL A 26 10.82 -25.53 22.64
N ALA A 27 12.13 -25.69 22.57
CA ALA A 27 12.79 -26.54 21.59
C ALA A 27 14.04 -27.17 22.21
N TYR A 28 14.39 -28.36 21.75
CA TYR A 28 15.55 -29.10 22.24
C TYR A 28 16.38 -29.57 21.06
N GLN A 29 17.67 -29.76 21.30
CA GLN A 29 18.57 -30.31 20.29
C GLN A 29 18.44 -31.84 20.30
N GLU A 30 18.23 -32.46 19.14
CA GLU A 30 18.06 -33.92 19.06
C GLU A 30 19.28 -34.68 19.60
N SER A 31 20.49 -34.11 19.47
CA SER A 31 21.73 -34.70 20.00
C SER A 31 21.81 -34.69 21.53
N ASP A 32 21.10 -33.78 22.21
CA ASP A 32 21.04 -33.73 23.67
C ASP A 32 19.70 -33.13 24.17
N MET A 33 18.76 -34.00 24.49
CA MET A 33 17.43 -33.62 24.99
C MET A 33 17.46 -32.91 26.36
N ARG A 34 18.61 -32.88 27.06
CA ARG A 34 18.75 -32.17 28.34
C ARG A 34 19.11 -30.71 28.17
N LEU A 35 19.42 -30.29 26.94
CA LEU A 35 19.63 -28.90 26.57
C LEU A 35 18.40 -28.39 25.84
N VAL A 36 17.62 -27.60 26.56
CA VAL A 36 16.39 -27.01 26.05
C VAL A 36 16.60 -25.51 25.92
N LYS A 37 16.21 -24.96 24.78
CA LYS A 37 16.00 -23.53 24.60
C LYS A 37 14.52 -23.23 24.84
N ALA A 38 14.25 -22.13 25.51
CA ALA A 38 12.90 -21.60 25.67
C ALA A 38 12.86 -20.14 25.23
N LEU A 39 11.75 -19.74 24.63
CA LEU A 39 11.42 -18.35 24.35
C LEU A 39 10.21 -17.97 25.19
N VAL A 40 10.33 -16.91 25.98
CA VAL A 40 9.24 -16.32 26.75
C VAL A 40 8.92 -14.96 26.14
N LEU A 41 7.67 -14.78 25.74
CA LEU A 41 7.15 -13.50 25.28
C LEU A 41 6.88 -12.62 26.50
N GLY A 42 7.37 -11.38 26.46
CA GLY A 42 7.11 -10.42 27.51
C GLY A 42 5.61 -10.07 27.63
N PRO A 43 5.05 -10.01 28.85
CA PRO A 43 3.62 -9.80 29.04
C PRO A 43 3.14 -8.46 28.50
N PRO A 44 1.93 -8.39 27.91
CA PRO A 44 1.33 -7.14 27.45
C PRO A 44 1.09 -6.17 28.62
N GLN A 45 1.12 -4.87 28.34
CA GLN A 45 0.96 -3.80 29.35
C GLN A 45 2.08 -3.77 30.41
N THR A 46 3.26 -4.28 30.06
CA THR A 46 4.45 -4.21 30.91
C THR A 46 5.61 -3.57 30.13
N PRO A 47 6.70 -3.14 30.78
CA PRO A 47 7.92 -2.72 30.07
C PRO A 47 8.54 -3.80 29.16
N TYR A 48 8.09 -5.05 29.28
CA TYR A 48 8.58 -6.20 28.52
C TYR A 48 7.71 -6.51 27.30
N GLU A 49 6.61 -5.78 27.10
CA GLU A 49 5.54 -6.08 26.15
C GLU A 49 6.04 -6.59 24.79
N TYR A 50 5.62 -7.81 24.48
CA TYR A 50 5.91 -8.54 23.25
C TYR A 50 7.40 -8.72 22.91
N GLY A 51 8.31 -8.57 23.88
CA GLY A 51 9.74 -8.87 23.72
C GLY A 51 10.03 -10.37 23.67
N PHE A 52 11.02 -10.79 22.88
CA PHE A 52 11.44 -12.18 22.75
C PHE A 52 12.62 -12.49 23.71
N PHE A 53 12.31 -13.08 24.87
CA PHE A 53 13.32 -13.41 25.89
C PHE A 53 13.72 -14.89 25.79
N GLU A 54 14.97 -15.15 25.42
CA GLU A 54 15.51 -16.51 25.27
C GLU A 54 16.19 -16.98 26.56
N PHE A 55 15.94 -18.23 26.92
CA PHE A 55 16.52 -18.91 28.08
C PHE A 55 17.09 -20.26 27.65
N ALA A 56 18.24 -20.63 28.20
CA ALA A 56 18.79 -21.98 28.09
C ALA A 56 18.54 -22.72 29.40
N ILE A 57 17.95 -23.91 29.30
CA ILE A 57 17.62 -24.80 30.40
C ILE A 57 18.45 -26.07 30.27
N ARG A 58 19.22 -26.39 31.31
CA ARG A 58 20.07 -27.57 31.39
C ARG A 58 19.55 -28.51 32.47
N PHE A 59 18.98 -29.64 32.04
CA PHE A 59 18.52 -30.70 32.92
C PHE A 59 19.71 -31.56 33.38
N THR A 60 19.77 -31.86 34.68
CA THR A 60 20.79 -32.75 35.25
C THR A 60 20.30 -34.20 35.31
N ASN A 61 21.19 -35.14 35.60
CA ASN A 61 20.82 -36.54 35.86
C ASN A 61 19.85 -36.69 37.05
N ASP A 62 19.83 -35.71 37.97
CA ASP A 62 19.03 -35.75 39.19
C ASP A 62 17.60 -35.22 38.97
N TYR A 63 17.24 -34.76 37.76
CA TYR A 63 15.88 -34.26 37.48
C TYR A 63 14.86 -35.41 37.46
N PRO A 64 13.68 -35.27 38.12
CA PRO A 64 13.11 -34.05 38.72
C PRO A 64 13.40 -33.84 40.22
N ASN A 65 14.27 -34.63 40.87
CA ASN A 65 14.57 -34.47 42.30
C ASN A 65 15.33 -33.17 42.61
N LYS A 66 16.10 -32.65 41.65
CA LYS A 66 16.69 -31.31 41.70
C LYS A 66 16.21 -30.46 40.51
N PRO A 67 16.10 -29.13 40.68
CA PRO A 67 15.71 -28.25 39.59
C PRO A 67 16.77 -28.25 38.48
N PRO A 68 16.38 -27.96 37.22
CA PRO A 68 17.34 -27.71 36.16
C PRO A 68 18.06 -26.37 36.38
N LYS A 69 19.19 -26.17 35.69
CA LYS A 69 19.86 -24.86 35.65
C LYS A 69 19.27 -24.02 34.54
N VAL A 70 19.02 -22.74 34.79
CA VAL A 70 18.45 -21.79 33.82
C VAL A 70 19.35 -20.57 33.67
N ASP A 71 19.68 -20.24 32.43
CA ASP A 71 20.43 -19.03 32.07
C ASP A 71 19.65 -18.20 31.04
N ALA A 72 19.40 -16.93 31.35
CA ALA A 72 18.89 -15.96 30.38
C ALA A 72 19.96 -15.65 29.31
N LYS A 73 19.54 -15.62 28.05
CA LYS A 73 20.41 -15.38 26.88
C LYS A 73 20.22 -14.00 26.27
N THR A 74 19.03 -13.41 26.40
CA THR A 74 18.77 -12.02 26.02
C THR A 74 19.39 -11.05 27.04
N THR A 75 20.72 -10.89 27.01
CA THR A 75 21.46 -10.08 28.01
C THR A 75 22.40 -9.04 27.41
N ASN A 76 22.41 -8.89 26.08
CA ASN A 76 23.34 -8.01 25.36
C ASN A 76 24.82 -8.25 25.73
N GLY A 77 25.20 -9.52 25.79
CA GLY A 77 26.56 -9.93 26.12
C GLY A 77 26.98 -9.60 27.56
N GLY A 78 26.07 -9.73 28.53
CA GLY A 78 26.39 -9.46 29.93
C GLY A 78 26.09 -8.03 30.41
N ARG A 79 25.46 -7.19 29.59
CA ARG A 79 25.35 -5.73 29.82
C ARG A 79 23.94 -5.25 30.17
N CYS A 80 22.91 -6.05 29.92
CA CYS A 80 21.53 -5.67 30.11
C CYS A 80 20.88 -6.49 31.23
N ARG A 81 20.61 -5.85 32.37
CA ARG A 81 19.82 -6.41 33.47
C ARG A 81 18.34 -6.14 33.24
N PHE A 82 17.62 -7.10 32.65
CA PHE A 82 16.19 -6.91 32.34
C PHE A 82 15.29 -6.86 33.57
N ASN A 83 15.65 -7.50 34.68
CA ASN A 83 14.84 -7.53 35.89
C ASN A 83 15.75 -7.68 37.13
N PRO A 84 15.33 -7.27 38.35
CA PRO A 84 16.11 -7.56 39.54
C PRO A 84 16.50 -9.03 39.70
N ASN A 85 15.62 -9.93 39.25
CA ASN A 85 15.80 -11.38 39.28
C ASN A 85 16.32 -11.98 37.97
N ILE A 86 16.55 -11.18 36.92
CA ILE A 86 17.14 -11.60 35.64
C ILE A 86 18.39 -10.75 35.39
N TYR A 87 19.52 -11.29 35.81
CA TYR A 87 20.77 -10.55 35.94
C TYR A 87 21.38 -10.28 34.57
N ALA A 88 22.22 -9.24 34.48
CA ALA A 88 22.97 -8.94 33.27
C ALA A 88 23.85 -10.15 32.83
N GLY A 89 24.45 -10.87 33.78
CA GLY A 89 25.22 -12.09 33.51
C GLY A 89 24.41 -13.34 33.13
N GLY A 90 23.07 -13.24 33.04
CA GLY A 90 22.19 -14.35 32.65
C GLY A 90 21.64 -15.19 33.82
N LYS A 91 22.11 -14.97 35.05
CA LYS A 91 21.58 -15.67 36.23
C LYS A 91 20.11 -15.31 36.46
N VAL A 92 19.27 -16.33 36.69
CA VAL A 92 17.86 -16.18 37.06
C VAL A 92 17.68 -16.53 38.55
N CYS A 93 17.12 -15.62 39.34
CA CYS A 93 16.89 -15.77 40.77
C CYS A 93 15.43 -16.13 41.08
N LEU A 94 15.18 -17.41 41.33
CA LEU A 94 13.86 -17.96 41.69
C LEU A 94 14.03 -19.00 42.81
N SER A 95 13.10 -19.01 43.77
CA SER A 95 13.09 -19.99 44.87
C SER A 95 12.99 -21.43 44.37
N ILE A 96 12.15 -21.65 43.35
CA ILE A 96 11.96 -22.96 42.71
C ILE A 96 13.19 -23.42 41.91
N LEU A 97 14.15 -22.55 41.63
CA LEU A 97 15.43 -22.93 41.00
C LEU A 97 16.55 -23.13 42.04
N GLY A 98 16.27 -22.90 43.32
CA GLY A 98 17.28 -22.90 44.39
C GLY A 98 18.30 -21.77 44.27
N THR A 99 18.01 -20.74 43.47
CA THR A 99 18.87 -19.56 43.28
C THR A 99 18.44 -18.36 44.15
N TRP A 100 17.34 -18.52 44.87
CA TRP A 100 16.81 -17.63 45.91
C TRP A 100 16.15 -18.47 47.02
N HIS A 101 15.92 -17.89 48.21
CA HIS A 101 15.27 -18.59 49.32
C HIS A 101 13.74 -18.40 49.26
N GLY A 102 12.97 -19.44 49.58
CA GLY A 102 11.52 -19.30 49.80
C GLY A 102 11.23 -18.82 51.22
N GLU A 103 10.16 -18.05 51.43
CA GLU A 103 9.75 -17.59 52.75
C GLU A 103 8.76 -18.58 53.41
N LYS A 104 7.95 -19.27 52.60
CA LYS A 104 6.95 -20.23 53.08
C LYS A 104 7.27 -21.66 52.65
N PRO A 105 6.90 -22.67 53.46
CA PRO A 105 6.96 -24.07 53.06
C PRO A 105 6.18 -24.31 51.75
N GLY A 106 6.86 -24.87 50.75
CA GLY A 106 6.28 -25.15 49.43
C GLY A 106 6.61 -24.11 48.34
N GLU A 107 7.32 -23.03 48.66
CA GLU A 107 7.82 -22.06 47.67
C GLU A 107 9.14 -22.48 47.00
N GLU A 108 9.77 -23.55 47.50
CA GLU A 108 11.00 -24.14 46.95
C GLU A 108 10.71 -25.27 45.96
N TRP A 109 11.76 -25.75 45.27
CA TRP A 109 11.64 -26.82 44.27
C TRP A 109 11.00 -28.08 44.85
N SER A 110 10.06 -28.67 44.11
CA SER A 110 9.59 -30.04 44.36
C SER A 110 9.51 -30.83 43.06
N SER A 111 9.67 -32.15 43.13
CA SER A 111 9.59 -33.04 41.95
C SER A 111 8.21 -33.05 41.26
N ALA A 112 7.20 -32.39 41.85
CA ALA A 112 5.89 -32.18 41.24
C ALA A 112 5.92 -31.05 40.19
N GLN A 113 6.86 -30.10 40.32
CA GLN A 113 7.06 -29.01 39.37
C GLN A 113 7.78 -29.50 38.11
N GLY A 114 7.74 -28.69 37.06
CA GLY A 114 8.36 -29.00 35.78
C GLY A 114 8.69 -27.75 34.96
N LEU A 115 9.10 -27.96 33.71
CA LEU A 115 9.52 -26.91 32.78
C LEU A 115 8.47 -25.80 32.64
N GLU A 116 7.20 -26.16 32.50
CA GLU A 116 6.10 -25.20 32.35
C GLU A 116 6.00 -24.25 33.56
N SER A 117 6.05 -24.80 34.79
CA SER A 117 6.02 -23.99 36.02
C SER A 117 7.25 -23.08 36.17
N ILE A 118 8.42 -23.50 35.67
CA ILE A 118 9.62 -22.66 35.65
C ILE A 118 9.41 -21.48 34.70
N LEU A 119 8.91 -21.73 33.49
CA LEU A 119 8.72 -20.69 32.47
C LEU A 119 7.63 -19.68 32.86
N TRP A 120 6.53 -20.13 33.48
CA TRP A 120 5.54 -19.22 34.07
C TRP A 120 6.13 -18.40 35.23
N SER A 121 6.97 -19.00 36.08
CA SER A 121 7.63 -18.26 37.16
C SER A 121 8.64 -17.23 36.65
N ILE A 122 9.27 -17.48 35.49
CA ILE A 122 10.14 -16.50 34.84
C ILE A 122 9.29 -15.36 34.24
N GLN A 123 8.19 -15.70 33.57
CA GLN A 123 7.31 -14.70 32.98
C GLN A 123 6.65 -13.81 34.04
N SER A 124 6.31 -14.35 35.21
CA SER A 124 5.69 -13.56 36.30
C SER A 124 6.64 -12.49 36.87
N LEU A 125 7.96 -12.65 36.72
CA LEU A 125 8.94 -11.61 37.06
C LEU A 125 8.81 -10.39 36.14
N MET A 126 8.30 -10.56 34.91
CA MET A 126 8.14 -9.50 33.92
C MET A 126 6.86 -8.69 34.20
N SER A 127 6.77 -8.10 35.39
CA SER A 127 5.61 -7.35 35.88
C SER A 127 5.57 -5.92 35.34
N SER A 128 4.46 -5.21 35.58
CA SER A 128 4.29 -3.80 35.22
C SER A 128 5.13 -2.85 36.09
N SER A 129 5.62 -3.31 37.25
CA SER A 129 6.48 -2.57 38.17
C SER A 129 7.67 -3.43 38.61
N PRO A 130 8.62 -3.71 37.70
CA PRO A 130 9.75 -4.59 37.99
C PRO A 130 10.71 -4.03 39.05
N TYR A 131 10.58 -2.76 39.44
CA TYR A 131 11.31 -2.16 40.56
C TYR A 131 10.94 -2.84 41.90
N GLU A 132 9.69 -3.25 42.07
CA GLU A 132 9.18 -3.90 43.29
C GLU A 132 9.70 -5.34 43.46
N ASN A 133 10.28 -5.92 42.41
CA ASN A 133 10.90 -7.25 42.49
C ASN A 133 12.27 -7.22 43.20
N GLU A 134 12.86 -6.05 43.43
CA GLU A 134 14.11 -5.95 44.16
C GLU A 134 13.87 -6.17 45.67
N PRO A 135 14.62 -7.07 46.32
CA PRO A 135 14.56 -7.26 47.76
C PRO A 135 14.69 -5.94 48.56
N GLY A 136 13.72 -5.68 49.43
CA GLY A 136 13.63 -4.46 50.23
C GLY A 136 12.88 -3.31 49.56
N TYR A 137 12.38 -3.48 48.34
CA TYR A 137 11.59 -2.49 47.59
C TYR A 137 10.15 -2.96 47.29
N GLU A 138 9.68 -4.05 47.91
CA GLU A 138 8.38 -4.68 47.65
C GLU A 138 7.20 -3.75 47.99
N ASN A 139 7.42 -2.79 48.89
CA ASN A 139 6.43 -1.78 49.30
C ASN A 139 6.92 -0.35 49.03
N ALA A 140 7.85 -0.17 48.10
CA ALA A 140 8.48 1.10 47.77
C ALA A 140 7.49 2.09 47.13
N LYS A 141 6.85 2.91 47.97
CA LYS A 141 5.76 3.82 47.57
C LYS A 141 6.08 5.31 47.79
N SER A 142 7.32 5.65 48.16
CA SER A 142 7.71 7.04 48.33
C SER A 142 7.62 7.81 47.00
N ALA A 143 7.69 9.15 47.05
CA ALA A 143 7.73 9.95 45.82
C ALA A 143 8.96 9.62 44.96
N ASP A 144 10.10 9.37 45.60
CA ASP A 144 11.35 9.00 44.92
C ASP A 144 11.27 7.58 44.33
N ASP A 145 10.66 6.64 45.05
CA ASP A 145 10.47 5.27 44.55
C ASP A 145 9.57 5.23 43.31
N ARG A 146 8.48 6.00 43.30
CA ARG A 146 7.61 6.09 42.12
C ARG A 146 8.38 6.61 40.91
N LYS A 147 9.18 7.65 41.10
CA LYS A 147 10.02 8.22 40.04
C LYS A 147 11.09 7.22 39.55
N ASN A 148 11.71 6.49 40.48
CA ASN A 148 12.70 5.48 40.14
C ASN A 148 12.06 4.28 39.43
N ASN A 149 10.87 3.84 39.84
CA ASN A 149 10.12 2.80 39.14
C ASN A 149 9.79 3.22 37.70
N GLU A 150 9.28 4.43 37.48
CA GLU A 150 9.02 4.97 36.14
C GLU A 150 10.28 4.96 35.26
N ARG A 151 11.40 5.48 35.78
CA ARG A 151 12.70 5.49 35.08
C ARG A 151 13.21 4.08 34.78
N TYR A 152 13.01 3.14 35.70
CA TYR A 152 13.40 1.75 35.55
C TYR A 152 12.57 1.08 34.44
N CYS A 153 11.26 1.31 34.44
CA CYS A 153 10.34 0.88 33.39
C CYS A 153 10.73 1.45 32.02
N ASP A 154 11.10 2.73 31.94
CA ASP A 154 11.44 3.37 30.67
C ASP A 154 12.70 2.77 30.03
N LYS A 155 13.75 2.54 30.82
CA LYS A 155 14.96 1.87 30.28
C LYS A 155 14.70 0.41 29.91
N ILE A 156 13.90 -0.33 30.69
CA ILE A 156 13.52 -1.70 30.33
C ILE A 156 12.74 -1.70 29.02
N ARG A 157 11.76 -0.82 28.86
CA ARG A 157 10.95 -0.71 27.63
C ARG A 157 11.80 -0.42 26.41
N HIS A 158 12.74 0.52 26.53
CA HIS A 158 13.71 0.81 25.47
C HIS A 158 14.56 -0.42 25.12
N GLU A 159 15.09 -1.10 26.13
CA GLU A 159 15.97 -2.26 25.94
C GLU A 159 15.23 -3.52 25.47
N THR A 160 13.95 -3.66 25.81
CA THR A 160 13.04 -4.67 25.27
C THR A 160 12.92 -4.49 23.76
N LEU A 161 12.60 -3.28 23.29
CA LEU A 161 12.54 -2.98 21.85
C LEU A 161 13.91 -3.20 21.19
N ARG A 162 14.97 -2.65 21.77
CA ARG A 162 16.31 -2.66 21.16
C ARG A 162 16.92 -4.06 21.05
N ILE A 163 16.84 -4.86 22.12
CA ILE A 163 17.52 -6.16 22.23
C ILE A 163 16.53 -7.30 21.99
N ALA A 164 15.47 -7.36 22.79
CA ALA A 164 14.56 -8.51 22.80
C ALA A 164 13.68 -8.57 21.55
N VAL A 165 13.53 -7.47 20.80
CA VAL A 165 12.77 -7.43 19.54
C VAL A 165 13.71 -7.18 18.35
N ILE A 166 14.25 -5.96 18.24
CA ILE A 166 14.96 -5.48 17.04
C ILE A 166 16.21 -6.31 16.78
N GLN A 167 17.14 -6.38 17.75
CA GLN A 167 18.38 -7.13 17.58
C GLN A 167 18.11 -8.62 17.29
N LYS A 168 17.17 -9.24 18.02
CA LYS A 168 16.83 -10.65 17.81
C LYS A 168 16.31 -10.93 16.40
N VAL A 169 15.49 -10.03 15.84
CA VAL A 169 14.95 -10.19 14.48
C VAL A 169 15.97 -9.79 13.41
N GLU A 170 16.84 -8.81 13.67
CA GLU A 170 17.98 -8.48 12.80
C GLU A 170 18.93 -9.68 12.66
N GLU A 171 19.30 -10.31 13.78
CA GLU A 171 20.10 -11.55 13.79
C GLU A 171 19.40 -12.67 13.00
N ALA A 172 18.08 -12.81 13.16
CA ALA A 172 17.29 -13.78 12.40
C ALA A 172 17.21 -13.46 10.88
N LEU A 173 17.48 -12.22 10.46
CA LEU A 173 17.45 -11.80 9.06
C LEU A 173 18.84 -11.54 8.48
N GLY A 174 19.91 -11.69 9.27
CA GLY A 174 21.27 -11.35 8.84
C GLY A 174 21.48 -9.84 8.60
N ILE A 175 20.66 -8.99 9.23
CA ILE A 175 20.78 -7.53 9.11
C ILE A 175 21.97 -7.06 9.94
N GLN A 176 22.91 -6.42 9.27
CA GLN A 176 24.12 -5.86 9.88
C GLN A 176 23.86 -4.48 10.48
N ALA A 177 24.79 -4.00 11.31
CA ALA A 177 24.68 -2.70 11.98
C ALA A 177 24.56 -1.50 11.03
N ASP A 178 25.07 -1.63 9.80
CA ASP A 178 24.96 -0.62 8.74
C ASP A 178 23.64 -0.72 7.93
N GLY A 179 22.81 -1.72 8.23
CA GLY A 179 21.53 -1.99 7.55
C GLY A 179 21.63 -2.87 6.29
N SER A 180 22.83 -3.31 5.93
CA SER A 180 23.05 -4.33 4.90
C SER A 180 22.54 -5.70 5.37
N VAL A 181 22.26 -6.59 4.43
CA VAL A 181 21.78 -7.96 4.72
C VAL A 181 22.85 -8.91 4.19
N GLU A 182 23.34 -9.81 5.04
CA GLU A 182 24.25 -10.88 4.61
C GLU A 182 23.58 -11.78 3.57
N ASP A 183 24.26 -12.05 2.44
CA ASP A 183 23.75 -12.92 1.39
C ASP A 183 23.99 -14.40 1.79
N ASP A 184 22.92 -15.21 1.81
CA ASP A 184 22.96 -16.66 2.15
C ASP A 184 24.02 -17.44 1.33
N LYS A 185 24.40 -16.93 0.13
CA LYS A 185 25.46 -17.51 -0.72
C LYS A 185 26.88 -17.36 -0.17
N ALA A 186 27.16 -16.32 0.61
CA ALA A 186 28.49 -16.10 1.21
C ALA A 186 28.78 -17.13 2.32
N GLN A 187 27.75 -17.58 3.03
CA GLN A 187 27.85 -18.58 4.09
C GLN A 187 28.17 -19.98 3.56
N LEU A 188 27.62 -20.35 2.39
CA LEU A 188 27.94 -21.59 1.67
C LEU A 188 29.35 -21.59 1.05
N ALA A 189 29.87 -20.41 0.67
CA ALA A 189 31.22 -20.29 0.09
C ALA A 189 32.32 -20.43 1.15
N TRP A 190 32.09 -19.94 2.37
CA TRP A 190 33.06 -20.02 3.47
C TRP A 190 33.21 -21.43 4.05
N ASP A 191 32.14 -22.24 4.01
CA ASP A 191 32.16 -23.65 4.43
C ASP A 191 33.00 -24.56 3.50
N SER A 192 33.39 -24.07 2.31
CA SER A 192 34.17 -24.83 1.32
C SER A 192 35.68 -24.52 1.30
N ALA A 193 36.15 -23.56 2.11
CA ALA A 193 37.48 -23.00 1.97
C ALA A 193 38.54 -23.48 2.99
N ASP A 194 38.18 -24.26 4.02
CA ASP A 194 39.12 -24.67 5.08
C ASP A 194 39.36 -26.20 5.09
N GLU A 195 40.17 -26.69 4.16
CA GLU A 195 40.61 -28.10 4.10
C GLU A 195 41.91 -28.40 4.85
N GLU A 196 42.36 -27.58 5.82
CA GLU A 196 43.62 -27.85 6.56
C GLU A 196 43.54 -27.45 8.06
N ALA A 197 42.64 -28.07 8.82
CA ALA A 197 42.62 -27.95 10.29
C ALA A 197 42.52 -29.32 10.99
N ASP A 198 43.26 -29.45 12.10
CA ASP A 198 43.44 -30.64 12.95
C ASP A 198 42.10 -31.33 13.32
N GLU A 199 42.05 -32.67 13.30
CA GLU A 199 40.82 -33.47 13.45
C GLU A 199 40.08 -33.20 14.76
N GLU A 200 40.80 -32.86 15.84
CA GLU A 200 40.21 -32.52 17.14
C GLU A 200 39.63 -31.10 17.16
N ALA A 201 40.32 -30.14 16.52
CA ALA A 201 39.81 -28.78 16.30
C ALA A 201 38.60 -28.79 15.35
N LYS A 202 38.57 -29.71 14.38
CA LYS A 202 37.46 -29.91 13.45
C LYS A 202 36.23 -30.47 14.17
N ARG A 203 36.40 -31.40 15.12
CA ARG A 203 35.30 -31.91 15.95
C ARG A 203 34.75 -30.89 16.92
N GLU A 204 35.61 -30.10 17.56
CA GLU A 204 35.16 -29.05 18.48
C GLU A 204 34.55 -27.87 17.71
N LYS A 205 35.10 -27.48 16.54
CA LYS A 205 34.48 -26.52 15.61
C LYS A 205 33.12 -27.04 15.13
N ASP A 206 33.01 -28.29 14.66
CA ASP A 206 31.75 -28.88 14.22
C ASP A 206 30.72 -28.98 15.37
N ARG A 207 31.16 -29.28 16.60
CA ARG A 207 30.30 -29.24 17.79
C ARG A 207 29.83 -27.82 18.11
N LEU A 208 30.73 -26.83 18.09
CA LEU A 208 30.43 -25.42 18.34
C LEU A 208 29.55 -24.84 17.24
N ASP A 209 29.77 -25.21 15.98
CA ASP A 209 28.97 -24.83 14.82
C ASP A 209 27.57 -25.45 14.90
N ARG A 210 27.45 -26.72 15.30
CA ARG A 210 26.14 -27.36 15.56
C ARG A 210 25.38 -26.68 16.71
N LEU A 211 26.08 -26.23 17.74
CA LEU A 211 25.51 -25.46 18.85
C LEU A 211 25.13 -24.03 18.44
N ALA A 212 25.92 -23.40 17.57
CA ALA A 212 25.67 -22.06 17.03
C ALA A 212 24.54 -22.05 15.98
N LYS A 213 24.38 -23.12 15.20
CA LYS A 213 23.34 -23.28 14.18
C LYS A 213 21.95 -23.63 14.75
N PHE A 214 21.85 -24.04 16.02
CA PHE A 214 20.57 -24.36 16.66
C PHE A 214 19.83 -23.10 17.15
N ASP A 215 19.13 -22.42 16.23
CA ASP A 215 18.19 -21.32 16.53
C ASP A 215 16.74 -21.69 16.16
N PRO A 216 16.04 -22.44 17.02
CA PRO A 216 14.72 -23.00 16.72
C PRO A 216 13.60 -21.95 16.69
N PHE A 217 13.87 -20.71 17.11
CA PHE A 217 12.87 -19.66 17.22
C PHE A 217 12.99 -18.59 16.14
N LYS A 218 13.90 -18.76 15.17
CA LYS A 218 14.17 -17.81 14.09
C LYS A 218 12.89 -17.40 13.35
N ASP A 219 12.15 -18.36 12.79
CA ASP A 219 10.89 -18.09 12.08
C ASP A 219 9.77 -17.60 13.01
N LEU A 220 9.70 -18.14 14.23
CA LEU A 220 8.71 -17.74 15.22
C LEU A 220 8.83 -16.24 15.54
N CYS A 221 10.04 -15.74 15.78
CA CYS A 221 10.29 -14.32 16.04
C CYS A 221 9.90 -13.46 14.84
N LYS A 222 10.24 -13.87 13.60
CA LYS A 222 9.84 -13.16 12.37
C LYS A 222 8.32 -13.04 12.22
N ARG A 223 7.57 -14.12 12.48
CA ARG A 223 6.09 -14.10 12.41
C ARG A 223 5.47 -13.23 13.49
N ARG A 224 5.92 -13.40 14.73
CA ARG A 224 5.41 -12.63 15.87
C ARG A 224 5.77 -11.15 15.76
N PHE A 225 6.91 -10.83 15.16
CA PHE A 225 7.27 -9.46 14.83
C PHE A 225 6.22 -8.80 13.93
N LEU A 226 5.78 -9.48 12.86
CA LEU A 226 4.73 -8.95 11.98
C LEU A 226 3.40 -8.77 12.71
N TRP A 227 3.06 -9.65 13.65
CA TRP A 227 1.83 -9.56 14.46
C TRP A 227 1.86 -8.35 15.41
N TYR A 228 3.00 -8.09 16.04
CA TYR A 228 3.12 -7.04 17.07
C TYR A 228 3.74 -5.74 16.54
N TYR A 229 3.96 -5.64 15.22
CA TYR A 229 4.60 -4.48 14.59
C TYR A 229 3.94 -3.14 14.98
N ASP A 230 2.60 -3.08 14.93
CA ASP A 230 1.85 -1.87 15.28
C ASP A 230 1.99 -1.50 16.76
N HIS A 231 2.16 -2.48 17.66
CA HIS A 231 2.42 -2.22 19.09
C HIS A 231 3.82 -1.66 19.31
N TYR A 232 4.83 -2.17 18.60
CA TYR A 232 6.19 -1.65 18.69
C TYR A 232 6.27 -0.20 18.19
N LEU A 233 5.61 0.11 17.07
CA LEU A 233 5.50 1.49 16.57
C LEU A 233 4.79 2.40 17.58
N ALA A 234 3.62 2.00 18.07
CA ALA A 234 2.88 2.78 19.05
C ALA A 234 3.70 3.05 20.33
N THR A 235 4.48 2.06 20.77
CA THR A 235 5.38 2.20 21.93
C THR A 235 6.44 3.28 21.68
N ILE A 236 7.05 3.30 20.49
CA ILE A 236 8.03 4.34 20.12
C ILE A 236 7.34 5.70 20.03
N GLU A 237 6.20 5.81 19.34
CA GLU A 237 5.47 7.07 19.18
C GLU A 237 5.06 7.68 20.52
N GLN A 238 4.66 6.84 21.48
CA GLN A 238 4.27 7.27 22.82
C GLN A 238 5.46 7.74 23.67
N HIS A 239 6.59 7.03 23.64
CA HIS A 239 7.71 7.26 24.58
C HIS A 239 8.86 8.09 24.00
N ALA A 240 9.05 8.15 22.68
CA ALA A 240 10.10 8.96 22.06
C ALA A 240 10.04 10.44 22.45
N PRO A 241 8.86 11.11 22.54
CA PRO A 241 8.80 12.52 22.95
C PRO A 241 9.22 12.77 24.41
N GLN A 242 9.21 11.74 25.25
CA GLN A 242 9.49 11.85 26.69
C GLN A 242 11.00 11.80 26.99
N HIS A 243 11.81 11.29 26.05
CA HIS A 243 13.25 11.09 26.23
C HIS A 243 14.04 11.72 25.09
N LYS A 244 15.13 12.43 25.43
CA LYS A 244 16.06 12.93 24.43
C LYS A 244 16.97 11.79 23.96
N ASP A 245 17.08 11.60 22.64
CA ASP A 245 18.06 10.67 22.07
C ASP A 245 19.50 10.98 22.55
N GLY A 246 20.20 9.93 22.96
CA GLY A 246 21.53 9.99 23.56
C GLY A 246 21.55 10.25 25.07
N ALA A 247 20.41 10.53 25.71
CA ALA A 247 20.32 10.64 27.17
C ALA A 247 20.65 9.30 27.84
N ALA A 248 21.52 9.34 28.85
CA ALA A 248 21.93 8.14 29.59
C ALA A 248 20.79 7.62 30.47
N PHE A 249 20.74 6.30 30.64
CA PHE A 249 19.86 5.69 31.63
C PHE A 249 20.26 6.12 33.03
N GLU A 250 19.27 6.42 33.86
CA GLU A 250 19.51 6.68 35.27
C GLU A 250 19.74 5.36 36.02
N LYS A 251 20.74 5.37 36.89
CA LYS A 251 21.10 4.22 37.71
C LYS A 251 20.19 4.13 38.93
N MET A 252 19.59 2.97 39.14
CA MET A 252 18.73 2.71 40.29
C MET A 252 19.57 2.48 41.56
N PRO A 253 19.02 2.75 42.75
CA PRO A 253 19.74 2.61 44.02
C PRO A 253 20.31 1.20 44.26
N PHE A 254 19.65 0.17 43.73
CA PHE A 254 20.04 -1.24 43.87
C PHE A 254 20.96 -1.77 42.75
N GLU A 255 21.34 -0.93 41.77
CA GLU A 255 22.26 -1.35 40.72
C GLU A 255 23.71 -1.24 41.19
N SER A 256 24.44 -2.35 41.14
CA SER A 256 25.84 -2.44 41.59
C SER A 256 26.78 -2.89 40.45
N SER A 257 28.09 -2.85 40.70
CA SER A 257 29.10 -3.25 39.72
C SER A 257 28.93 -4.71 39.32
N GLY A 258 28.64 -4.98 38.03
CA GLY A 258 28.44 -6.32 37.48
C GLY A 258 26.97 -6.77 37.36
N ASN A 259 26.01 -5.97 37.86
CA ASN A 259 24.58 -6.21 37.68
C ASN A 259 23.81 -4.87 37.54
N SER A 260 24.18 -4.09 36.52
CA SER A 260 23.57 -2.82 36.13
C SER A 260 22.98 -2.89 34.73
N MET A 261 22.12 -1.94 34.39
CA MET A 261 21.66 -1.68 33.02
C MET A 261 22.08 -0.26 32.62
N ASP A 262 23.31 -0.15 32.12
CA ASP A 262 23.88 1.09 31.59
C ASP A 262 23.60 1.20 30.09
N GLY A 263 23.20 2.39 29.64
CA GLY A 263 22.82 2.60 28.23
C GLY A 263 22.33 4.01 27.96
N LYS A 264 21.76 4.21 26.77
CA LYS A 264 21.22 5.50 26.31
C LYS A 264 19.92 5.28 25.55
N PHE A 265 18.99 6.21 25.69
CA PHE A 265 17.78 6.25 24.86
C PHE A 265 18.14 6.59 23.41
N ALA A 266 17.55 5.90 22.44
CA ALA A 266 17.82 6.05 21.01
C ALA A 266 16.57 5.72 20.16
N TYR A 267 15.40 6.25 20.55
CA TYR A 267 14.12 5.91 19.93
C TYR A 267 14.07 6.22 18.43
N THR A 268 14.73 7.29 17.96
CA THR A 268 14.80 7.59 16.51
C THR A 268 15.55 6.49 15.74
N ASN A 269 16.61 5.92 16.33
CA ASN A 269 17.33 4.80 15.74
C ASN A 269 16.51 3.51 15.79
N LEU A 270 15.81 3.24 16.89
CA LEU A 270 14.93 2.08 17.01
C LEU A 270 13.81 2.12 15.96
N HIS A 271 13.20 3.29 15.72
CA HIS A 271 12.17 3.47 14.70
C HIS A 271 12.68 3.10 13.30
N LYS A 272 13.86 3.62 12.92
CA LYS A 272 14.49 3.31 11.63
C LYS A 272 14.78 1.82 11.47
N ARG A 273 15.27 1.17 12.52
CA ARG A 273 15.58 -0.27 12.52
C ARG A 273 14.32 -1.13 12.42
N LEU A 274 13.23 -0.79 13.12
CA LEU A 274 11.93 -1.47 12.98
C LEU A 274 11.40 -1.40 11.54
N LEU A 275 11.45 -0.22 10.91
CA LEU A 275 11.03 -0.05 9.52
C LEU A 275 11.89 -0.91 8.58
N ARG A 276 13.21 -0.95 8.79
CA ARG A 276 14.13 -1.77 8.01
C ARG A 276 13.85 -3.26 8.16
N ILE A 277 13.58 -3.74 9.37
CA ILE A 277 13.20 -5.14 9.59
C ILE A 277 11.92 -5.49 8.81
N LYS A 278 10.90 -4.64 8.87
CA LYS A 278 9.64 -4.86 8.16
C LYS A 278 9.83 -4.93 6.64
N ASP A 279 10.65 -4.03 6.10
CA ASP A 279 11.04 -3.99 4.69
C ASP A 279 11.77 -5.28 4.26
N VAL A 280 12.80 -5.70 5.01
CA VAL A 280 13.57 -6.93 4.72
C VAL A 280 12.70 -8.19 4.81
N LEU A 281 11.77 -8.27 5.78
CA LEU A 281 10.81 -9.37 5.86
C LEU A 281 9.86 -9.43 4.67
N GLY A 282 9.42 -8.27 4.16
CA GLY A 282 8.64 -8.17 2.94
C GLY A 282 9.41 -8.74 1.74
N HIS A 283 10.65 -8.28 1.56
CA HIS A 283 11.53 -8.76 0.50
C HIS A 283 11.85 -10.26 0.60
N GLU A 284 12.13 -10.78 1.80
CA GLU A 284 12.31 -12.22 2.04
C GLU A 284 11.08 -13.01 1.57
N THR A 285 9.89 -12.54 1.93
CA THR A 285 8.62 -13.19 1.57
C THR A 285 8.35 -13.15 0.07
N ASP A 286 8.64 -12.04 -0.61
CA ASP A 286 8.46 -11.92 -2.06
C ASP A 286 9.47 -12.77 -2.84
N LYS A 287 10.69 -12.93 -2.31
CA LYS A 287 11.74 -13.78 -2.90
C LYS A 287 11.34 -15.26 -2.96
N TRP A 288 10.56 -15.74 -1.99
CA TRP A 288 10.09 -17.13 -1.94
C TRP A 288 9.32 -17.55 -3.19
N ALA A 289 8.55 -16.65 -3.81
CA ALA A 289 7.83 -16.95 -5.03
C ALA A 289 8.82 -17.25 -6.19
N ALA A 290 9.86 -16.43 -6.33
CA ALA A 290 10.90 -16.63 -7.36
C ALA A 290 11.74 -17.89 -7.11
N GLU A 291 12.15 -18.13 -5.86
CA GLU A 291 12.86 -19.36 -5.47
C GLU A 291 11.99 -20.61 -5.67
N GLY A 292 10.68 -20.50 -5.42
CA GLY A 292 9.71 -21.56 -5.65
C GLY A 292 9.58 -21.96 -7.12
N ILE A 293 9.63 -20.98 -8.04
CA ILE A 293 9.63 -21.24 -9.50
C ILE A 293 10.89 -22.01 -9.91
N ASP A 294 12.06 -21.61 -9.42
CA ASP A 294 13.33 -22.32 -9.68
C ASP A 294 13.27 -23.77 -9.14
N LEU A 295 12.75 -23.96 -7.92
CA LEU A 295 12.55 -25.29 -7.35
C LEU A 295 11.54 -26.15 -8.12
N LYS A 296 10.53 -25.54 -8.74
CA LYS A 296 9.59 -26.23 -9.61
C LYS A 296 10.26 -26.64 -10.93
N GLN A 297 11.01 -25.74 -11.55
CA GLN A 297 11.74 -26.01 -12.80
C GLN A 297 12.79 -27.13 -12.63
N ARG A 298 13.36 -27.25 -11.43
CA ARG A 298 14.28 -28.33 -11.05
C ARG A 298 13.58 -29.62 -10.61
N GLU A 299 12.26 -29.71 -10.72
CA GLU A 299 11.44 -30.86 -10.30
C GLU A 299 11.71 -31.29 -8.85
N SER A 300 11.92 -30.33 -7.95
CA SER A 300 12.23 -30.64 -6.56
C SER A 300 11.07 -31.37 -5.87
N THR A 301 11.41 -32.27 -4.95
CA THR A 301 10.42 -33.01 -4.14
C THR A 301 9.53 -32.07 -3.32
N LYS A 302 10.06 -30.91 -2.90
CA LYS A 302 9.31 -29.87 -2.17
C LYS A 302 8.21 -29.25 -3.04
N ALA A 303 8.56 -28.83 -4.26
CA ALA A 303 7.59 -28.27 -5.21
C ALA A 303 6.49 -29.29 -5.57
N ALA A 304 6.89 -30.54 -5.85
CA ALA A 304 5.94 -31.62 -6.15
C ALA A 304 5.03 -31.95 -4.95
N ASN A 305 5.55 -31.91 -3.72
CA ASN A 305 4.76 -32.14 -2.52
C ASN A 305 3.70 -31.05 -2.33
N LEU A 306 4.08 -29.77 -2.43
CA LEU A 306 3.14 -28.65 -2.31
C LEU A 306 2.08 -28.66 -3.41
N GLN A 307 2.48 -28.93 -4.66
CA GLN A 307 1.55 -29.10 -5.78
C GLN A 307 0.51 -30.19 -5.48
N ARG A 308 0.97 -31.35 -4.99
CA ARG A 308 0.07 -32.45 -4.60
C ARG A 308 -0.86 -32.05 -3.45
N GLN A 309 -0.36 -31.33 -2.43
CA GLN A 309 -1.21 -30.84 -1.34
C GLN A 309 -2.29 -29.87 -1.84
N PHE A 310 -1.96 -29.01 -2.82
CA PHE A 310 -2.91 -28.10 -3.47
C PHE A 310 -4.03 -28.88 -4.19
N GLU A 311 -3.66 -29.83 -5.04
CA GLU A 311 -4.61 -30.65 -5.81
C GLU A 311 -5.53 -31.47 -4.89
N GLN A 312 -4.96 -32.08 -3.85
CA GLN A 312 -5.72 -32.83 -2.84
C GLN A 312 -6.72 -31.93 -2.11
N LEU A 313 -6.33 -30.71 -1.78
CA LEU A 313 -7.21 -29.76 -1.11
C LEU A 313 -8.33 -29.29 -2.05
N GLN A 314 -8.03 -28.93 -3.30
CA GLN A 314 -9.05 -28.59 -4.29
C GLN A 314 -10.05 -29.73 -4.50
N GLN A 315 -9.57 -30.97 -4.59
CA GLN A 315 -10.45 -32.14 -4.70
C GLN A 315 -11.32 -32.31 -3.46
N PHE A 316 -10.75 -32.11 -2.26
CA PHE A 316 -11.47 -32.17 -1.00
C PHE A 316 -12.60 -31.12 -0.93
N LEU A 317 -12.34 -29.87 -1.32
CA LEU A 317 -13.36 -28.81 -1.35
C LEU A 317 -14.50 -29.14 -2.30
N LYS A 318 -14.18 -29.63 -3.52
CA LYS A 318 -15.17 -30.08 -4.50
C LYS A 318 -16.02 -31.24 -3.97
N GLN A 319 -15.39 -32.27 -3.39
CA GLN A 319 -16.09 -33.42 -2.82
C GLN A 319 -17.00 -33.05 -1.65
N LYS A 320 -16.57 -32.12 -0.80
CA LYS A 320 -17.36 -31.64 0.34
C LYS A 320 -18.37 -30.54 -0.02
N SER A 321 -18.46 -30.16 -1.30
CA SER A 321 -19.36 -29.09 -1.76
C SER A 321 -19.17 -27.78 -1.00
N ILE A 322 -17.91 -27.45 -0.67
CA ILE A 322 -17.55 -26.19 -0.02
C ILE A 322 -17.32 -25.17 -1.14
N TYR A 323 -18.33 -24.36 -1.43
CA TYR A 323 -18.32 -23.40 -2.55
C TYR A 323 -17.92 -21.97 -2.14
N ASN A 324 -17.86 -21.70 -0.85
CA ASN A 324 -17.49 -20.39 -0.31
C ASN A 324 -15.97 -20.23 -0.16
N LEU A 325 -15.17 -21.14 -0.74
CA LEU A 325 -13.72 -21.11 -0.70
C LEU A 325 -13.18 -21.60 -2.04
N ASP A 326 -12.50 -20.72 -2.77
CA ASP A 326 -11.80 -21.06 -4.01
C ASP A 326 -10.29 -20.94 -3.83
N LEU A 327 -9.55 -21.80 -4.53
CA LEU A 327 -8.09 -21.97 -4.41
C LEU A 327 -7.45 -21.87 -5.79
N ALA A 328 -6.48 -20.96 -5.92
CA ALA A 328 -5.68 -20.78 -7.13
C ALA A 328 -4.19 -20.72 -6.81
N LEU A 329 -3.36 -21.04 -7.80
CA LEU A 329 -1.92 -20.81 -7.79
C LEU A 329 -1.58 -19.61 -8.66
N ASP A 330 -0.61 -18.81 -8.26
CA ASP A 330 -0.08 -17.74 -9.12
C ASP A 330 0.77 -18.32 -10.24
N ASN A 331 0.35 -18.23 -11.50
CA ASN A 331 1.11 -18.72 -12.66
C ASN A 331 1.62 -20.17 -12.46
N ASP A 332 0.79 -21.03 -11.87
CA ASP A 332 1.12 -22.42 -11.55
C ASP A 332 2.31 -22.57 -10.56
N ASN A 333 2.58 -21.57 -9.73
CA ASN A 333 3.63 -21.63 -8.70
C ASN A 333 3.11 -22.28 -7.40
N PRO A 334 3.59 -23.47 -7.00
CA PRO A 334 3.11 -24.17 -5.80
C PRO A 334 3.52 -23.50 -4.49
N PHE A 335 4.35 -22.46 -4.52
CA PHE A 335 4.76 -21.68 -3.34
C PHE A 335 3.96 -20.39 -3.14
N LEU A 336 3.04 -20.06 -4.06
CA LEU A 336 2.24 -18.84 -3.99
C LEU A 336 0.76 -19.15 -4.27
N TRP A 337 -0.03 -19.23 -3.20
CA TRP A 337 -1.44 -19.60 -3.28
C TRP A 337 -2.31 -18.37 -3.08
N PHE A 338 -3.42 -18.32 -3.80
CA PHE A 338 -4.50 -17.39 -3.60
C PHE A 338 -5.75 -18.12 -3.14
N ILE A 339 -6.39 -17.55 -2.13
CA ILE A 339 -7.68 -17.99 -1.64
C ILE A 339 -8.68 -16.88 -1.87
N THR A 340 -9.81 -17.22 -2.49
CA THR A 340 -10.99 -16.38 -2.53
C THR A 340 -11.99 -16.95 -1.53
N TYR A 341 -12.14 -16.29 -0.39
CA TYR A 341 -13.07 -16.70 0.66
C TYR A 341 -14.35 -15.86 0.59
N ILE A 342 -15.51 -16.51 0.52
CA ILE A 342 -16.81 -15.85 0.64
C ILE A 342 -17.29 -16.07 2.08
N GLY A 343 -17.55 -14.98 2.79
CA GLY A 343 -17.95 -15.04 4.20
C GLY A 343 -19.22 -15.87 4.40
N ALA A 344 -19.22 -16.69 5.46
CA ALA A 344 -20.28 -17.65 5.71
C ALA A 344 -21.64 -16.96 5.97
N PRO A 345 -22.77 -17.61 5.60
CA PRO A 345 -24.10 -17.09 5.87
C PRO A 345 -24.33 -16.79 7.34
N LEU A 346 -25.09 -15.74 7.64
CA LEU A 346 -25.45 -15.30 8.99
C LEU A 346 -24.28 -14.78 9.84
N THR A 347 -23.10 -14.57 9.25
CA THR A 347 -21.96 -13.94 9.92
C THR A 347 -21.85 -12.45 9.62
N TYR A 348 -20.95 -11.74 10.31
CA TYR A 348 -20.62 -10.35 9.95
C TYR A 348 -19.90 -10.20 8.61
N LEU A 349 -19.43 -11.32 8.03
CA LEU A 349 -18.75 -11.37 6.74
C LEU A 349 -19.65 -11.91 5.61
N ASP A 350 -20.90 -12.27 5.91
CA ASP A 350 -21.85 -12.91 4.99
C ASP A 350 -21.89 -12.21 3.63
N GLY A 351 -21.60 -12.94 2.55
CA GLY A 351 -21.61 -12.40 1.18
C GLY A 351 -20.45 -11.48 0.81
N GLY A 352 -19.55 -11.15 1.73
CA GLY A 352 -18.28 -10.48 1.45
C GLY A 352 -17.27 -11.44 0.81
N MET A 353 -16.45 -10.95 -0.13
CA MET A 353 -15.43 -11.74 -0.82
C MET A 353 -14.01 -11.25 -0.46
N PHE A 354 -13.20 -12.15 0.10
CA PHE A 354 -11.90 -11.84 0.66
C PHE A 354 -10.81 -12.57 -0.11
N ASN A 355 -9.94 -11.80 -0.76
CA ASN A 355 -8.77 -12.32 -1.44
C ASN A 355 -7.62 -12.41 -0.44
N ILE A 356 -7.02 -13.58 -0.32
CA ILE A 356 -5.97 -13.88 0.65
C ILE A 356 -4.80 -14.49 -0.11
N ARG A 357 -3.60 -13.92 0.06
CA ARG A 357 -2.34 -14.43 -0.46
C ARG A 357 -1.65 -15.26 0.62
N ILE A 358 -1.24 -16.47 0.27
CA ILE A 358 -0.37 -17.32 1.09
C ILE A 358 0.96 -17.48 0.36
N SER A 359 2.01 -16.88 0.92
CA SER A 359 3.39 -17.07 0.43
C SER A 359 4.07 -18.14 1.27
N ILE A 360 4.51 -19.22 0.62
CA ILE A 360 5.06 -20.41 1.27
C ILE A 360 6.57 -20.41 1.08
N SER A 361 7.33 -20.59 2.15
CA SER A 361 8.78 -20.62 2.08
C SER A 361 9.28 -21.88 1.35
N PRO A 362 10.35 -21.79 0.53
CA PRO A 362 11.13 -22.93 0.06
C PRO A 362 11.67 -23.84 1.18
N ARG A 363 11.71 -23.32 2.41
CA ARG A 363 12.11 -24.03 3.63
C ARG A 363 10.92 -24.59 4.42
N PHE A 364 9.69 -24.54 3.90
CA PHE A 364 8.52 -25.16 4.53
C PHE A 364 8.74 -26.68 4.74
N PRO A 365 8.41 -27.24 5.93
CA PRO A 365 7.67 -26.63 7.05
C PRO A 365 8.52 -25.91 8.11
N ASP A 366 9.84 -25.88 7.99
CA ASP A 366 10.71 -25.23 8.99
C ASP A 366 10.43 -23.72 9.08
N GLU A 367 10.12 -23.10 7.95
CA GLU A 367 9.57 -21.74 7.87
C GLU A 367 8.08 -21.80 7.48
N GLN A 368 7.24 -21.23 8.35
CA GLN A 368 5.79 -21.27 8.20
C GLN A 368 5.30 -20.23 7.17
N PRO A 369 4.15 -20.46 6.49
CA PRO A 369 3.64 -19.55 5.47
C PRO A 369 3.38 -18.13 6.00
N ARG A 370 3.52 -17.12 5.12
CA ARG A 370 3.12 -15.73 5.37
C ARG A 370 1.79 -15.46 4.68
N VAL A 371 0.77 -15.18 5.50
CA VAL A 371 -0.60 -14.98 5.03
C VAL A 371 -0.97 -13.50 5.11
N ARG A 372 -1.42 -12.96 3.98
CA ARG A 372 -1.91 -11.59 3.86
C ARG A 372 -3.32 -11.57 3.27
N VAL A 373 -4.26 -10.95 3.97
CA VAL A 373 -5.57 -10.60 3.43
C VAL A 373 -5.38 -9.37 2.54
N LEU A 374 -5.55 -9.54 1.23
CA LEU A 374 -5.39 -8.47 0.23
C LEU A 374 -6.60 -7.54 0.20
N THR A 375 -7.79 -8.09 0.47
CA THR A 375 -8.99 -7.28 0.71
C THR A 375 -8.84 -6.58 2.05
N ALA A 376 -8.85 -5.24 2.08
CA ALA A 376 -8.78 -4.53 3.36
C ALA A 376 -9.99 -4.88 4.23
N LEU A 377 -9.69 -5.36 5.43
CA LEU A 377 -10.67 -5.95 6.33
C LEU A 377 -10.41 -5.42 7.74
N TYR A 378 -11.39 -4.71 8.31
CA TYR A 378 -11.30 -4.20 9.68
C TYR A 378 -11.63 -5.32 10.67
N HIS A 379 -10.64 -6.14 11.02
CA HIS A 379 -10.83 -7.36 11.82
C HIS A 379 -9.74 -7.52 12.89
N HIS A 380 -10.10 -8.03 14.08
CA HIS A 380 -9.18 -8.13 15.21
C HIS A 380 -7.97 -9.06 14.97
N ARG A 381 -8.11 -10.06 14.08
CA ARG A 381 -7.03 -10.96 13.62
C ARG A 381 -6.26 -10.47 12.40
N VAL A 382 -6.66 -9.36 11.78
CA VAL A 382 -6.05 -8.84 10.55
C VAL A 382 -5.44 -7.49 10.86
N SER A 383 -4.11 -7.40 10.80
CA SER A 383 -3.39 -6.13 10.97
C SER A 383 -3.71 -5.12 9.85
N LYS A 384 -3.29 -3.87 10.03
CA LYS A 384 -3.56 -2.79 9.06
C LYS A 384 -2.96 -3.06 7.67
N ASP A 385 -1.86 -3.80 7.58
CA ASP A 385 -1.23 -4.20 6.31
C ASP A 385 -1.62 -5.61 5.85
N GLY A 386 -2.71 -6.15 6.40
CA GLY A 386 -3.32 -7.40 5.97
C GLY A 386 -2.68 -8.66 6.56
N VAL A 387 -1.62 -8.58 7.38
CA VAL A 387 -1.04 -9.77 8.03
C VAL A 387 -2.09 -10.41 8.94
N LEU A 388 -2.34 -11.71 8.72
CA LEU A 388 -3.33 -12.49 9.46
C LEU A 388 -2.69 -13.24 10.64
N CYS A 389 -3.32 -13.16 11.81
CA CYS A 389 -3.04 -13.99 12.98
C CYS A 389 -3.93 -15.24 12.97
N TYR A 390 -3.32 -16.41 12.79
CA TYR A 390 -4.02 -17.70 12.72
C TYR A 390 -3.16 -18.84 13.30
N PHE A 391 -3.79 -19.96 13.65
CA PHE A 391 -3.13 -21.11 14.31
C PHE A 391 -3.50 -22.44 13.64
N PRO A 392 -2.63 -23.01 12.81
CA PRO A 392 -2.86 -24.34 12.24
C PRO A 392 -2.71 -25.43 13.31
N ASP A 393 -3.57 -26.44 13.29
CA ASP A 393 -3.42 -27.65 14.12
C ASP A 393 -2.15 -28.45 13.77
N LYS A 394 -1.79 -28.43 12.49
CA LYS A 394 -0.59 -29.08 11.93
C LYS A 394 0.17 -28.09 11.07
N THR A 395 1.39 -27.79 11.48
CA THR A 395 2.26 -26.78 10.87
C THR A 395 2.94 -27.24 9.58
N ASP A 396 2.81 -28.52 9.22
CA ASP A 396 3.40 -29.14 8.04
C ASP A 396 2.37 -29.47 6.93
N GLU A 397 1.08 -29.24 7.19
CA GLU A 397 -0.02 -29.51 6.26
C GLU A 397 -0.71 -28.22 5.80
N MET A 398 -0.65 -27.91 4.51
CA MET A 398 -1.29 -26.71 3.93
C MET A 398 -2.81 -26.69 4.13
N LYS A 399 -3.46 -27.87 4.14
CA LYS A 399 -4.88 -27.97 4.49
C LYS A 399 -5.18 -27.41 5.88
N SER A 400 -4.34 -27.71 6.87
CA SER A 400 -4.52 -27.23 8.24
C SER A 400 -4.35 -25.70 8.31
N HIS A 401 -3.41 -25.14 7.55
CA HIS A 401 -3.28 -23.69 7.40
C HIS A 401 -4.54 -23.05 6.81
N VAL A 402 -5.05 -23.58 5.69
CA VAL A 402 -6.27 -23.04 5.05
C VAL A 402 -7.47 -23.08 5.99
N GLN A 403 -7.66 -24.18 6.73
CA GLN A 403 -8.74 -24.31 7.71
C GLN A 403 -8.59 -23.29 8.85
N ALA A 404 -7.38 -23.11 9.37
CA ALA A 404 -7.12 -22.14 10.43
C ALA A 404 -7.26 -20.68 9.97
N ILE A 405 -6.96 -20.37 8.70
CA ILE A 405 -7.18 -19.05 8.09
C ILE A 405 -8.67 -18.73 8.08
N VAL A 406 -9.51 -19.64 7.58
CA VAL A 406 -10.96 -19.47 7.53
C VAL A 406 -11.53 -19.36 8.95
N ALA A 407 -11.11 -20.26 9.86
CA ALA A 407 -11.55 -20.23 11.25
C ALA A 407 -11.19 -18.92 11.96
N ALA A 408 -10.03 -18.32 11.66
CA ALA A 408 -9.64 -17.04 12.22
C ALA A 408 -10.47 -15.85 11.69
N LEU A 409 -11.01 -15.94 10.47
CA LEU A 409 -11.88 -14.91 9.90
C LEU A 409 -13.33 -15.04 10.37
N ASP A 410 -13.81 -16.26 10.57
CA ASP A 410 -15.18 -16.55 11.02
C ASP A 410 -15.35 -16.45 12.55
N GLU A 411 -14.30 -16.06 13.29
CA GLU A 411 -14.32 -16.01 14.75
C GLU A 411 -15.17 -14.82 15.27
N GLU A 412 -16.44 -15.07 15.58
CA GLU A 412 -17.37 -13.99 15.99
C GLU A 412 -17.26 -13.57 17.45
N SER A 413 -16.93 -14.51 18.35
CA SER A 413 -16.88 -14.28 19.80
C SER A 413 -15.63 -14.91 20.42
N PRO A 414 -14.43 -14.45 20.01
CA PRO A 414 -13.16 -14.92 20.54
C PRO A 414 -13.06 -14.68 22.06
N PRO A 415 -12.45 -15.61 22.83
CA PRO A 415 -11.99 -15.29 24.17
C PRO A 415 -10.94 -14.16 24.10
N PHE A 416 -10.96 -13.24 25.07
CA PHE A 416 -9.97 -12.16 25.10
C PHE A 416 -8.57 -12.75 25.33
N ASP A 417 -7.70 -12.59 24.35
CA ASP A 417 -6.28 -12.92 24.48
C ASP A 417 -5.42 -11.76 23.96
N PRO A 418 -4.72 -11.03 24.84
CA PRO A 418 -3.91 -9.89 24.44
C PRO A 418 -2.72 -10.27 23.54
N ARG A 419 -2.31 -11.55 23.51
CA ARG A 419 -1.23 -12.06 22.65
C ARG A 419 -1.67 -12.23 21.20
N THR A 420 -2.95 -12.04 20.92
CA THR A 420 -3.53 -12.17 19.57
C THR A 420 -3.90 -10.84 18.94
N ILE A 421 -3.67 -9.75 19.66
CA ILE A 421 -3.99 -8.40 19.22
C ILE A 421 -2.99 -7.99 18.14
N VAL A 422 -3.41 -8.10 16.89
CA VAL A 422 -2.65 -7.59 15.73
C VAL A 422 -3.24 -6.31 15.16
N HIS A 423 -4.47 -5.96 15.54
CA HIS A 423 -5.11 -4.68 15.20
C HIS A 423 -5.66 -4.01 16.47
N PRO A 424 -4.84 -3.22 17.20
CA PRO A 424 -5.19 -2.69 18.52
C PRO A 424 -6.51 -1.92 18.58
N GLU A 425 -6.79 -1.09 17.57
CA GLU A 425 -8.03 -0.30 17.48
C GLU A 425 -9.28 -1.18 17.30
N ALA A 426 -9.18 -2.27 16.55
CA ALA A 426 -10.29 -3.18 16.30
C ALA A 426 -10.59 -4.02 17.55
N THR A 427 -9.54 -4.54 18.19
CA THR A 427 -9.64 -5.22 19.49
C THR A 427 -10.25 -4.31 20.56
N LYS A 428 -9.79 -3.05 20.67
CA LYS A 428 -10.33 -2.12 21.66
C LYS A 428 -11.84 -1.94 21.53
N LEU A 429 -12.35 -1.92 20.30
CA LEU A 429 -13.79 -1.84 20.05
C LEU A 429 -14.52 -3.16 20.35
N LEU A 430 -13.96 -4.29 19.91
CA LEU A 430 -14.56 -5.62 20.10
C LEU A 430 -14.71 -6.01 21.58
N TRP A 431 -13.78 -5.62 22.44
CA TRP A 431 -13.85 -5.88 23.89
C TRP A 431 -14.20 -4.63 24.72
N GLY A 432 -14.68 -3.57 24.06
CA GLY A 432 -15.16 -2.34 24.71
C GLY A 432 -16.59 -2.46 25.24
N SER A 433 -17.27 -1.32 25.34
CA SER A 433 -18.69 -1.22 25.70
C SER A 433 -19.60 -1.87 24.65
N ASP A 434 -20.88 -2.06 24.96
CA ASP A 434 -21.86 -2.55 23.96
C ASP A 434 -21.98 -1.61 22.75
N GLU A 435 -21.74 -0.31 22.93
CA GLU A 435 -21.69 0.67 21.85
C GLU A 435 -20.44 0.47 20.98
N ASP A 436 -19.28 0.26 21.61
CA ASP A 436 -18.02 -0.02 20.91
C ASP A 436 -18.10 -1.31 20.09
N LYS A 437 -18.71 -2.36 20.64
CA LYS A 437 -18.95 -3.63 19.93
C LYS A 437 -19.84 -3.45 18.71
N ARG A 438 -20.90 -2.63 18.84
CA ARG A 438 -21.76 -2.29 17.69
C ARG A 438 -20.99 -1.51 16.63
N GLU A 439 -20.09 -0.61 17.02
CA GLU A 439 -19.22 0.12 16.10
C GLU A 439 -18.19 -0.80 15.42
N TYR A 440 -17.58 -1.73 16.16
CA TYR A 440 -16.71 -2.78 15.59
C TYR A 440 -17.47 -3.56 14.51
N ASN A 441 -18.63 -4.10 14.86
CA ASN A 441 -19.45 -4.90 13.95
C ASN A 441 -19.90 -4.10 12.71
N ARG A 442 -20.18 -2.80 12.88
CA ARG A 442 -20.50 -1.89 11.77
C ARG A 442 -19.31 -1.69 10.84
N ARG A 443 -18.10 -1.47 11.38
CA ARG A 443 -16.87 -1.31 10.59
C ARG A 443 -16.49 -2.59 9.86
N LEU A 444 -16.55 -3.73 10.56
CA LEU A 444 -16.30 -5.06 10.00
C LEU A 444 -17.20 -5.33 8.79
N ARG A 445 -18.53 -5.14 8.94
CA ARG A 445 -19.50 -5.27 7.84
C ARG A 445 -19.22 -4.29 6.70
N ARG A 446 -18.92 -3.03 7.01
CA ARG A 446 -18.63 -2.02 5.98
C ARG A 446 -17.42 -2.40 5.13
N THR A 447 -16.40 -3.02 5.72
CA THR A 447 -15.26 -3.53 4.96
C THR A 447 -15.59 -4.82 4.19
N ALA A 448 -16.44 -5.70 4.76
CA ALA A 448 -16.88 -6.94 4.10
C ALA A 448 -17.70 -6.71 2.82
N PHE A 449 -18.59 -5.71 2.83
CA PHE A 449 -19.41 -5.32 1.67
C PHE A 449 -18.82 -4.15 0.87
N GLY A 450 -17.66 -3.66 1.29
CA GLY A 450 -16.92 -2.57 0.67
C GLY A 450 -16.14 -3.02 -0.57
N PHE A 451 -16.72 -3.84 -1.43
CA PHE A 451 -16.27 -3.89 -2.82
C PHE A 451 -16.60 -2.54 -3.42
N VAL A 452 -15.62 -1.63 -3.42
CA VAL A 452 -15.39 -0.54 -4.39
C VAL A 452 -14.26 0.42 -3.94
N SER A 453 -13.80 0.45 -2.67
CA SER A 453 -12.95 1.59 -2.21
C SER A 453 -11.50 1.32 -1.80
N VAL A 454 -10.91 0.14 -2.04
CA VAL A 454 -9.55 -0.18 -1.54
C VAL A 454 -8.59 -0.60 -2.65
N ALA A 455 -8.40 0.29 -3.63
CA ALA A 455 -7.19 0.34 -4.46
C ALA A 455 -6.25 1.46 -3.98
N ARG A 456 -6.28 1.79 -2.69
CA ARG A 456 -5.72 3.04 -2.16
C ARG A 456 -4.32 2.94 -1.56
N GLU A 457 -3.72 1.76 -1.40
CA GLU A 457 -2.45 1.65 -0.65
C GLU A 457 -1.44 0.56 -1.10
N HIS A 458 -1.61 -0.11 -2.25
CA HIS A 458 -0.73 -1.23 -2.65
C HIS A 458 0.07 -1.06 -3.95
N VAL A 459 0.26 0.19 -4.43
CA VAL A 459 1.15 0.49 -5.57
C VAL A 459 2.45 1.21 -5.14
N TRP A 460 2.65 1.47 -3.84
CA TRP A 460 3.74 2.34 -3.35
C TRP A 460 5.04 1.67 -2.86
N GLN A 461 5.35 0.41 -3.23
CA GLN A 461 6.62 -0.22 -2.77
C GLN A 461 7.35 -1.15 -3.77
N THR A 462 7.14 -1.04 -5.08
CA THR A 462 7.95 -1.80 -6.08
C THR A 462 8.78 -0.95 -7.05
N SER A 463 9.07 0.30 -6.70
CA SER A 463 10.17 1.05 -7.33
C SER A 463 10.78 1.98 -6.29
N HIS A 464 12.09 2.25 -6.39
CA HIS A 464 12.96 3.02 -5.46
C HIS A 464 13.79 2.19 -4.48
N SER A 465 14.60 1.26 -5.00
CA SER A 465 15.97 1.10 -4.51
C SER A 465 16.91 1.87 -5.45
N GLY A 466 17.46 2.99 -4.98
CA GLY A 466 18.51 3.72 -5.68
C GLY A 466 18.45 5.24 -5.49
N MET A 467 19.47 5.75 -4.80
CA MET A 467 19.84 7.17 -4.60
C MET A 467 19.29 7.83 -3.34
N GLY A 468 20.15 7.87 -2.32
CA GLY A 468 20.02 8.76 -1.18
C GLY A 468 20.39 10.19 -1.55
N MET A 469 19.65 11.16 -1.00
CA MET A 469 20.16 12.47 -0.61
C MET A 469 19.16 13.15 0.32
N GLY A 470 19.68 13.82 1.35
CA GLY A 470 18.90 14.31 2.47
C GLY A 470 17.96 15.47 2.13
N MET A 471 16.82 15.51 2.83
CA MET A 471 16.05 16.74 2.99
C MET A 471 15.87 17.07 4.47
N VAL A 472 16.21 18.32 4.75
CA VAL A 472 16.12 19.05 6.01
C VAL A 472 14.66 19.22 6.39
N GLY A 473 14.37 19.09 7.69
CA GLY A 473 13.01 19.04 8.22
C GLY A 473 12.20 20.31 8.03
N ALA A 474 10.89 20.12 7.85
CA ALA A 474 9.86 21.08 8.18
C ALA A 474 8.68 20.31 8.83
N SER A 475 8.43 20.60 10.09
CA SER A 475 7.35 20.11 10.92
C SER A 475 5.95 20.47 10.37
N MET A 476 4.99 19.54 10.40
CA MET A 476 3.57 19.88 10.28
C MET A 476 2.90 19.89 11.66
N PRO A 477 2.18 20.96 12.05
CA PRO A 477 1.33 20.97 13.24
C PRO A 477 -0.09 20.50 12.91
N HIS A 478 -0.70 19.79 13.86
CA HIS A 478 -2.13 19.45 13.82
C HIS A 478 -3.01 20.71 13.99
N GLY A 479 -3.76 21.01 12.94
CA GLY A 479 -4.89 21.94 12.92
C GLY A 479 -5.74 21.62 11.69
N ARG A 480 -7.07 21.83 11.73
CA ARG A 480 -7.95 21.67 10.56
C ARG A 480 -7.31 22.36 9.34
N ALA A 481 -6.81 21.59 8.39
CA ALA A 481 -6.05 22.10 7.27
C ALA A 481 -6.96 22.93 6.36
N THR A 482 -6.76 24.24 6.36
CA THR A 482 -7.10 25.08 5.21
C THR A 482 -6.20 24.65 4.05
N PRO A 483 -6.70 24.55 2.80
CA PRO A 483 -5.87 24.19 1.66
C PRO A 483 -4.68 25.14 1.56
N ALA A 484 -3.46 24.60 1.56
CA ALA A 484 -2.25 25.41 1.45
C ALA A 484 -2.33 26.29 0.18
N GLN A 485 -1.92 27.55 0.31
CA GLN A 485 -1.92 28.48 -0.82
C GLN A 485 -0.81 28.09 -1.80
N ALA A 486 -1.17 27.93 -3.07
CA ALA A 486 -0.24 27.63 -4.15
C ALA A 486 0.68 28.82 -4.45
N ALA A 487 1.91 28.54 -4.89
CA ALA A 487 2.86 29.58 -5.28
C ALA A 487 2.31 30.40 -6.48
N PRO A 488 2.60 31.72 -6.53
CA PRO A 488 2.10 32.58 -7.59
C PRO A 488 2.72 32.22 -8.95
N LEU A 489 1.84 31.99 -9.93
CA LEU A 489 2.21 31.66 -11.30
C LEU A 489 2.45 32.90 -12.17
N GLY A 490 2.02 34.08 -11.74
CA GLY A 490 2.04 35.30 -12.54
C GLY A 490 0.88 35.33 -13.53
N THR A 491 1.13 35.83 -14.73
CA THR A 491 0.13 35.85 -15.81
C THR A 491 0.08 34.50 -16.52
N VAL A 492 -1.06 33.80 -16.40
CA VAL A 492 -1.28 32.48 -17.02
C VAL A 492 -2.19 32.61 -18.24
N LEU A 493 -1.75 32.09 -19.39
CA LEU A 493 -2.52 32.03 -20.63
C LEU A 493 -2.87 30.57 -20.98
N VAL A 494 -4.15 30.21 -20.90
CA VAL A 494 -4.64 28.88 -21.25
C VAL A 494 -5.12 28.88 -22.70
N ILE A 495 -4.40 28.17 -23.57
CA ILE A 495 -4.81 27.97 -24.97
C ILE A 495 -5.80 26.81 -25.03
N GLY A 496 -6.95 27.00 -25.69
CA GLY A 496 -8.09 26.09 -25.63
C GLY A 496 -8.91 26.21 -24.33
N GLY A 497 -8.90 27.39 -23.70
CA GLY A 497 -9.47 27.60 -22.36
C GLY A 497 -11.00 27.46 -22.25
N CYS A 498 -11.74 27.39 -23.36
CA CYS A 498 -13.17 27.07 -23.38
C CYS A 498 -13.45 25.60 -23.75
N GLY A 499 -12.41 24.80 -23.97
CA GLY A 499 -12.48 23.34 -24.16
C GLY A 499 -12.64 22.57 -22.84
N PHE A 500 -12.85 21.26 -22.92
CA PHE A 500 -13.10 20.39 -21.75
C PHE A 500 -11.99 20.45 -20.70
N VAL A 501 -10.73 20.23 -21.09
CA VAL A 501 -9.58 20.30 -20.16
C VAL A 501 -9.26 21.75 -19.81
N GLY A 502 -9.21 22.64 -20.80
CA GLY A 502 -8.85 24.04 -20.61
C GLY A 502 -9.76 24.78 -19.65
N SER A 503 -11.08 24.55 -19.68
CA SER A 503 -12.00 25.20 -18.75
C SER A 503 -11.81 24.72 -17.31
N ASN A 504 -11.46 23.45 -17.10
CA ASN A 504 -11.15 22.93 -15.77
C ASN A 504 -9.84 23.53 -15.20
N VAL A 505 -8.85 23.80 -16.07
CA VAL A 505 -7.64 24.56 -15.68
C VAL A 505 -8.01 25.98 -15.25
N VAL A 506 -8.86 26.68 -16.02
CA VAL A 506 -9.32 28.04 -15.69
C VAL A 506 -10.15 28.05 -14.40
N ASP A 507 -11.07 27.10 -14.23
CA ASP A 507 -11.90 26.97 -13.02
C ASP A 507 -11.02 26.78 -11.78
N GLN A 508 -10.02 25.88 -11.85
CA GLN A 508 -9.10 25.65 -10.74
C GLN A 508 -8.22 26.87 -10.43
N LEU A 509 -7.66 27.54 -11.45
CA LEU A 509 -6.88 28.78 -11.27
C LEU A 509 -7.68 29.91 -10.60
N LEU A 510 -9.00 29.93 -10.81
CA LEU A 510 -9.93 30.89 -10.20
C LEU A 510 -10.55 30.41 -8.87
N ASN A 511 -10.02 29.33 -8.29
CA ASN A 511 -10.49 28.73 -7.04
C ASN A 511 -11.93 28.18 -7.10
N PHE A 512 -12.25 27.48 -8.20
CA PHE A 512 -13.53 26.80 -8.45
C PHE A 512 -14.75 27.74 -8.36
N PRO A 513 -14.85 28.77 -9.22
CA PRO A 513 -16.07 29.56 -9.36
C PRO A 513 -17.29 28.70 -9.75
N SER A 514 -17.08 27.56 -10.44
CA SER A 514 -18.13 26.56 -10.73
C SER A 514 -18.88 26.07 -9.50
N GLU A 515 -18.27 26.12 -8.31
CA GLU A 515 -18.86 25.66 -7.05
C GLU A 515 -19.45 26.80 -6.19
N LYS A 516 -19.48 28.06 -6.67
CA LYS A 516 -19.95 29.22 -5.88
C LYS A 516 -21.41 29.13 -5.43
N ASP A 517 -22.28 28.55 -6.26
CA ASP A 517 -23.73 28.47 -6.00
C ASP A 517 -24.14 27.13 -5.38
N LEU A 518 -23.17 26.23 -5.11
CA LEU A 518 -23.44 25.03 -4.34
C LEU A 518 -23.67 25.44 -2.88
N PRO A 519 -24.72 24.94 -2.20
CA PRO A 519 -24.99 25.31 -0.82
C PRO A 519 -23.74 25.05 0.02
N THR A 520 -23.24 26.07 0.71
CA THR A 520 -22.18 25.93 1.71
C THR A 520 -22.73 25.04 2.82
N GLY A 521 -22.48 23.75 2.71
CA GLY A 521 -22.99 22.77 3.66
C GLY A 521 -22.41 23.05 5.04
N ALA A 522 -23.29 23.36 5.99
CA ALA A 522 -23.05 23.02 7.38
C ALA A 522 -22.55 21.57 7.45
N ALA A 523 -21.54 21.32 8.28
CA ALA A 523 -21.21 19.97 8.68
C ALA A 523 -22.42 19.44 9.45
N ASP A 524 -23.30 18.63 8.84
CA ASP A 524 -24.38 18.01 9.59
C ASP A 524 -24.89 16.68 9.04
N SER A 525 -24.98 15.75 10.00
CA SER A 525 -25.77 14.52 10.09
C SER A 525 -25.73 13.51 8.93
N ALA A 526 -25.24 12.31 9.28
CA ALA A 526 -25.40 11.10 8.50
C ALA A 526 -26.88 10.86 8.12
N PRO A 527 -27.18 10.41 6.88
CA PRO A 527 -28.54 10.05 6.51
C PRO A 527 -29.03 8.85 7.33
N ARG A 528 -30.25 8.95 7.86
CA ARG A 528 -30.99 7.82 8.45
C ARG A 528 -31.23 6.77 7.38
N ALA A 529 -30.79 5.53 7.64
CA ALA A 529 -31.04 4.40 6.76
C ALA A 529 -32.51 3.95 6.89
N THR A 530 -33.32 4.20 5.86
CA THR A 530 -34.50 3.39 5.57
C THR A 530 -34.08 2.20 4.73
N HIS A 531 -34.64 1.03 5.06
CA HIS A 531 -34.41 -0.23 4.35
C HIS A 531 -35.02 -0.16 2.96
N ASP A 532 -34.25 0.29 1.97
CA ASP A 532 -34.48 0.02 0.54
C ASP A 532 -33.17 0.33 -0.19
N VAL A 533 -32.60 -0.66 -0.89
CA VAL A 533 -31.45 -0.45 -1.78
C VAL A 533 -31.95 0.26 -3.03
N VAL A 534 -32.10 1.57 -2.91
CA VAL A 534 -32.27 2.50 -4.02
C VAL A 534 -31.06 3.41 -3.99
N ILE A 535 -30.19 3.33 -5.01
CA ILE A 535 -29.11 4.32 -5.20
C ILE A 535 -29.77 5.65 -5.51
N HIS A 536 -30.10 6.43 -4.48
CA HIS A 536 -30.60 7.78 -4.63
C HIS A 536 -29.47 8.67 -5.20
N SER A 537 -29.82 9.46 -6.23
CA SER A 537 -28.97 10.43 -6.94
C SER A 537 -28.43 11.60 -6.12
N ASN A 538 -28.54 11.55 -4.78
CA ASN A 538 -28.22 12.65 -3.86
C ASN A 538 -26.84 12.52 -3.20
N HIS A 539 -25.84 12.00 -3.91
CA HIS A 539 -24.46 11.99 -3.40
C HIS A 539 -23.90 13.42 -3.48
N ARG A 540 -23.89 14.14 -2.35
CA ARG A 540 -23.19 15.42 -2.23
C ARG A 540 -21.70 15.13 -2.04
N PHE A 541 -20.92 15.39 -3.09
CA PHE A 541 -19.47 15.33 -3.01
C PHE A 541 -18.92 16.46 -2.13
N PRO A 542 -17.78 16.25 -1.45
CA PRO A 542 -16.99 17.35 -0.94
C PRO A 542 -16.67 18.32 -2.07
N SER A 543 -16.69 19.61 -1.74
CA SER A 543 -16.27 20.68 -2.66
C SER A 543 -14.86 20.41 -3.20
N LEU A 544 -14.65 20.63 -4.49
CA LEU A 544 -13.33 20.63 -5.10
C LEU A 544 -12.47 21.75 -4.49
N ARG A 545 -13.07 22.92 -4.18
CA ARG A 545 -12.38 24.04 -3.51
C ARG A 545 -11.75 23.65 -2.17
N SER A 546 -12.33 22.71 -1.42
CA SER A 546 -11.78 22.29 -0.13
C SER A 546 -10.64 21.28 -0.24
N ARG A 547 -10.32 20.79 -1.45
CA ARG A 547 -9.31 19.74 -1.67
C ARG A 547 -8.10 20.22 -2.46
N TYR A 548 -8.33 20.98 -3.53
CA TYR A 548 -7.24 21.49 -4.36
C TYR A 548 -6.60 22.74 -3.74
N PRO A 549 -5.29 23.00 -4.01
CA PRO A 549 -4.64 24.23 -3.59
C PRO A 549 -5.35 25.47 -4.13
N SER A 550 -5.40 26.52 -3.30
CA SER A 550 -5.95 27.81 -3.71
C SER A 550 -4.86 28.71 -4.30
N TYR A 551 -5.18 29.46 -5.35
CA TYR A 551 -4.30 30.42 -6.01
C TYR A 551 -4.55 31.84 -5.48
N ASP A 552 -3.46 32.56 -5.25
CA ASP A 552 -3.50 33.98 -4.93
C ASP A 552 -3.89 34.80 -6.17
N LEU A 553 -5.15 35.24 -6.22
CA LEU A 553 -5.68 36.04 -7.32
C LEU A 553 -5.17 37.49 -7.32
N SER A 554 -4.46 37.93 -6.27
CA SER A 554 -3.80 39.23 -6.28
C SER A 554 -2.50 39.23 -7.08
N SER A 555 -1.88 38.06 -7.24
CA SER A 555 -0.59 37.87 -7.92
C SER A 555 -0.66 36.90 -9.12
N THR A 556 -1.80 36.26 -9.36
CA THR A 556 -2.06 35.39 -10.50
C THR A 556 -3.21 35.95 -11.34
N THR A 557 -2.94 36.30 -12.60
CA THR A 557 -3.96 36.75 -13.56
C THR A 557 -4.22 35.65 -14.58
N VAL A 558 -5.49 35.42 -14.90
CA VAL A 558 -5.92 34.28 -15.73
C VAL A 558 -6.49 34.79 -17.05
N HIS A 559 -5.89 34.33 -18.14
CA HIS A 559 -6.35 34.58 -19.50
C HIS A 559 -6.60 33.27 -20.21
N ALA A 560 -7.58 33.26 -21.11
CA ALA A 560 -7.90 32.12 -21.95
C ALA A 560 -7.96 32.55 -23.42
N VAL A 561 -7.42 31.72 -24.31
CA VAL A 561 -7.57 31.87 -25.76
C VAL A 561 -8.35 30.69 -26.28
N ASP A 562 -9.35 30.96 -27.12
CA ASP A 562 -10.05 29.93 -27.88
C ASP A 562 -10.50 30.50 -29.23
N LEU A 563 -10.88 29.62 -30.17
CA LEU A 563 -11.42 30.07 -31.46
C LEU A 563 -12.76 30.78 -31.27
N HIS A 564 -13.56 30.30 -30.32
CA HIS A 564 -14.85 30.87 -29.96
C HIS A 564 -15.02 30.87 -28.42
N CYS A 565 -15.11 32.05 -27.82
CA CYS A 565 -15.21 32.22 -26.38
C CYS A 565 -16.69 32.37 -25.96
N VAL A 566 -17.49 31.36 -26.27
CA VAL A 566 -18.96 31.36 -26.03
C VAL A 566 -19.41 30.39 -24.95
N ARG A 567 -18.56 29.44 -24.53
CA ARG A 567 -18.89 28.39 -23.57
C ARG A 567 -17.85 28.28 -22.45
N ASN A 568 -18.22 27.64 -21.35
CA ASN A 568 -17.36 27.33 -20.22
C ASN A 568 -16.56 28.55 -19.72
N ARG A 569 -17.28 29.65 -19.49
CA ARG A 569 -16.69 30.93 -19.07
C ARG A 569 -16.87 31.15 -17.58
N TYR A 570 -15.82 31.64 -16.94
CA TYR A 570 -15.83 31.95 -15.52
C TYR A 570 -15.46 33.41 -15.27
N ALA A 571 -16.19 34.05 -14.35
CA ALA A 571 -15.88 35.39 -13.89
C ALA A 571 -14.49 35.41 -13.21
N GLY A 572 -13.62 36.32 -13.63
CA GLY A 572 -12.22 36.41 -13.18
C GLY A 572 -11.19 36.02 -14.25
N CYS A 573 -11.60 35.38 -15.35
CA CYS A 573 -10.74 35.12 -16.51
C CYS A 573 -11.07 36.10 -17.65
N THR A 574 -10.04 36.62 -18.31
CA THR A 574 -10.19 37.41 -19.54
C THR A 574 -10.04 36.50 -20.76
N TYR A 575 -11.08 36.42 -21.58
CA TYR A 575 -11.16 35.55 -22.75
C TYR A 575 -10.82 36.32 -24.04
N HIS A 576 -9.99 35.72 -24.88
CA HIS A 576 -9.55 36.27 -26.16
C HIS A 576 -9.92 35.31 -27.29
N GLU A 577 -10.61 35.80 -28.31
CA GLU A 577 -10.89 35.02 -29.51
C GLU A 577 -9.71 35.10 -30.49
N ALA A 578 -9.07 33.97 -30.77
CA ALA A 578 -7.99 33.89 -31.76
C ALA A 578 -7.86 32.47 -32.34
N ASP A 579 -7.50 32.38 -33.63
CA ASP A 579 -7.11 31.12 -34.27
C ASP A 579 -5.65 30.80 -33.88
N ILE A 580 -5.43 29.64 -33.23
CA ILE A 580 -4.09 29.15 -32.86
C ILE A 580 -3.16 28.98 -34.08
N THR A 581 -3.70 28.85 -35.28
CA THR A 581 -2.93 28.77 -36.53
C THR A 581 -2.60 30.13 -37.13
N SER A 582 -3.12 31.23 -36.57
CA SER A 582 -2.84 32.59 -37.00
C SER A 582 -1.78 33.24 -36.12
N GLU A 583 -0.58 33.37 -36.67
CA GLU A 583 0.55 34.02 -35.99
C GLU A 583 0.21 35.47 -35.58
N ASP A 584 -0.36 36.27 -36.48
CA ASP A 584 -0.71 37.67 -36.21
C ASP A 584 -1.70 37.83 -35.07
N GLN A 585 -2.69 36.94 -34.97
CA GLN A 585 -3.67 36.98 -33.89
C GLN A 585 -3.04 36.57 -32.56
N LEU A 586 -2.23 35.51 -32.55
CA LEU A 586 -1.50 35.09 -31.35
C LEU A 586 -0.51 36.17 -30.89
N ILE A 587 0.21 36.84 -31.81
CA ILE A 587 1.10 37.96 -31.45
C ILE A 587 0.32 39.07 -30.75
N LYS A 588 -0.84 39.48 -31.28
CA LYS A 588 -1.68 40.51 -30.64
C LYS A 588 -2.08 40.12 -29.23
N VAL A 589 -2.51 38.88 -29.03
CA VAL A 589 -2.89 38.38 -27.70
C VAL A 589 -1.69 38.31 -26.77
N PHE A 590 -0.54 37.79 -27.21
CA PHE A 590 0.65 37.68 -26.38
C PHE A 590 1.25 39.06 -26.04
N ASP A 591 1.21 40.03 -26.95
CA ASP A 591 1.69 41.39 -26.70
C ASP A 591 0.77 42.14 -25.71
N GLN A 592 -0.54 41.85 -25.75
CA GLN A 592 -1.52 42.38 -24.80
C GLN A 592 -1.40 41.72 -23.42
N VAL A 593 -1.29 40.39 -23.37
CA VAL A 593 -1.33 39.61 -22.12
C VAL A 593 0.03 39.56 -21.44
N LYS A 594 1.11 39.41 -22.19
CA LYS A 594 2.49 39.18 -21.70
C LYS A 594 2.56 38.01 -20.70
N PRO A 595 2.24 36.77 -21.14
CA PRO A 595 2.12 35.65 -20.23
C PRO A 595 3.47 35.17 -19.67
N ASP A 596 3.50 34.89 -18.37
CA ASP A 596 4.62 34.19 -17.72
C ASP A 596 4.58 32.69 -18.00
N VAL A 597 3.36 32.14 -18.06
CA VAL A 597 3.08 30.71 -18.23
C VAL A 597 2.00 30.52 -19.29
N VAL A 598 2.27 29.64 -20.25
CA VAL A 598 1.28 29.18 -21.24
C VAL A 598 0.97 27.71 -20.99
N ILE A 599 -0.32 27.37 -20.93
CA ILE A 599 -0.79 25.98 -20.84
C ILE A 599 -1.59 25.69 -22.10
N ASN A 600 -1.07 24.82 -22.97
CA ASN A 600 -1.70 24.48 -24.24
C ASN A 600 -2.58 23.23 -24.11
N THR A 601 -3.89 23.44 -24.07
CA THR A 601 -4.92 22.38 -24.03
C THR A 601 -5.69 22.27 -25.35
N ALA A 602 -5.34 23.07 -26.37
CA ALA A 602 -6.07 23.10 -27.63
C ALA A 602 -5.87 21.79 -28.41
N SER A 603 -6.99 21.14 -28.70
CA SER A 603 -7.05 19.92 -29.48
C SER A 603 -8.47 19.70 -29.99
N PRO A 604 -8.68 19.33 -31.25
CA PRO A 604 -9.95 18.79 -31.71
C PRO A 604 -10.21 17.43 -31.04
N THR A 605 -11.45 16.94 -31.15
CA THR A 605 -11.80 15.57 -30.75
C THR A 605 -11.08 14.54 -31.62
N PHE A 606 -10.84 13.34 -31.08
CA PHE A 606 -10.05 12.30 -31.76
C PHE A 606 -10.66 11.84 -33.10
N ASP A 607 -11.97 11.98 -33.26
CA ASP A 607 -12.75 11.61 -34.45
C ASP A 607 -12.91 12.76 -35.47
N SER A 608 -12.33 13.93 -35.18
CA SER A 608 -12.35 15.08 -36.09
C SER A 608 -11.67 14.77 -37.44
N PRO A 609 -12.06 15.46 -38.54
CA PRO A 609 -11.44 15.25 -39.84
C PRO A 609 -9.90 15.39 -39.79
N LYS A 610 -9.17 14.54 -40.52
CA LYS A 610 -7.70 14.52 -40.53
C LYS A 610 -7.09 15.90 -40.80
N ALA A 611 -7.68 16.68 -41.72
CA ALA A 611 -7.22 18.03 -42.03
C ALA A 611 -7.30 18.98 -40.82
N VAL A 612 -8.35 18.87 -40.01
CA VAL A 612 -8.54 19.67 -38.79
C VAL A 612 -7.56 19.23 -37.70
N LEU A 613 -7.40 17.91 -37.51
CA LEU A 613 -6.43 17.35 -36.57
C LEU A 613 -5.01 17.83 -36.88
N ARG A 614 -4.59 17.77 -38.15
CA ARG A 614 -3.29 18.28 -38.59
C ARG A 614 -3.17 19.79 -38.36
N LYS A 615 -4.15 20.55 -38.85
CA LYS A 615 -4.15 22.02 -38.78
C LYS A 615 -4.01 22.50 -37.33
N VAL A 616 -4.78 21.95 -36.41
CA VAL A 616 -4.79 22.41 -35.02
C VAL A 616 -3.63 21.81 -34.22
N ASN A 617 -3.49 20.48 -34.19
CA ASN A 617 -2.51 19.83 -33.32
C ASN A 617 -1.08 20.07 -33.81
N ILE A 618 -0.81 20.06 -35.12
CA ILE A 618 0.55 20.21 -35.65
C ILE A 618 0.82 21.68 -35.99
N ASP A 619 0.07 22.25 -36.93
CA ASP A 619 0.39 23.59 -37.45
C ASP A 619 0.09 24.69 -36.41
N GLY A 620 -0.99 24.53 -35.63
CA GLY A 620 -1.30 25.38 -34.49
C GLY A 620 -0.24 25.33 -33.40
N THR A 621 0.20 24.13 -33.00
CA THR A 621 1.27 23.99 -31.99
C THR A 621 2.59 24.61 -32.46
N LYS A 622 2.96 24.45 -33.74
CA LYS A 622 4.14 25.12 -34.31
C LYS A 622 4.03 26.64 -34.27
N THR A 623 2.87 27.17 -34.63
CA THR A 623 2.59 28.61 -34.59
C THR A 623 2.67 29.13 -33.16
N LEU A 624 2.07 28.40 -32.21
CA LEU A 624 2.14 28.73 -30.79
C LEU A 624 3.57 28.77 -30.27
N ILE A 625 4.40 27.77 -30.57
CA ILE A 625 5.81 27.73 -30.17
C ILE A 625 6.58 28.92 -30.77
N LYS A 626 6.35 29.22 -32.04
CA LYS A 626 7.00 30.34 -32.73
C LYS A 626 6.72 31.67 -32.03
N VAL A 627 5.47 31.92 -31.63
CA VAL A 627 5.09 33.14 -30.92
C VAL A 627 5.56 33.11 -29.46
N ALA A 628 5.33 32.01 -28.76
CA ALA A 628 5.60 31.87 -27.33
C ALA A 628 7.09 31.93 -26.99
N SER A 629 7.96 31.34 -27.81
CA SER A 629 9.42 31.28 -27.57
C SER A 629 10.11 32.64 -27.46
N THR A 630 9.47 33.72 -27.93
CA THR A 630 10.00 35.09 -27.85
C THR A 630 9.24 35.99 -26.87
N ARG A 631 8.12 35.51 -26.29
CA ARG A 631 7.17 36.33 -25.52
C ARG A 631 6.73 35.71 -24.20
N CYS A 632 7.13 34.48 -23.93
CA CYS A 632 6.81 33.73 -22.73
C CYS A 632 8.02 32.93 -22.29
N ARG A 633 8.09 32.59 -21.01
CA ARG A 633 9.17 31.78 -20.45
C ARG A 633 8.82 30.30 -20.37
N VAL A 634 7.56 29.95 -20.14
CA VAL A 634 7.14 28.59 -19.78
C VAL A 634 5.98 28.13 -20.65
N LEU A 635 6.09 26.95 -21.26
CA LEU A 635 5.01 26.30 -22.01
C LEU A 635 4.79 24.86 -21.53
N VAL A 636 3.62 24.57 -20.98
CA VAL A 636 3.16 23.21 -20.69
C VAL A 636 2.20 22.76 -21.79
N HIS A 637 2.49 21.66 -22.45
CA HIS A 637 1.64 21.12 -23.51
C HIS A 637 0.86 19.88 -23.07
N THR A 638 -0.45 19.87 -23.32
CA THR A 638 -1.30 18.69 -23.15
C THR A 638 -1.19 17.78 -24.37
N SER A 639 -0.32 16.80 -24.24
CA SER A 639 -0.19 15.63 -25.11
C SER A 639 -1.25 14.57 -24.77
N SER A 640 -1.02 13.30 -25.11
CA SER A 640 -1.92 12.20 -24.81
C SER A 640 -1.15 10.92 -24.53
N SER A 641 -1.64 10.05 -23.64
CA SER A 641 -1.06 8.72 -23.47
C SER A 641 -1.13 7.84 -24.73
N SER A 642 -1.94 8.23 -25.73
CA SER A 642 -2.03 7.53 -27.01
C SER A 642 -0.77 7.64 -27.88
N VAL A 643 0.19 8.50 -27.54
CA VAL A 643 1.44 8.68 -28.31
C VAL A 643 2.32 7.43 -28.34
N VAL A 644 2.10 6.48 -27.43
CA VAL A 644 2.82 5.18 -27.37
C VAL A 644 1.92 3.99 -27.73
N HIS A 645 0.73 4.23 -28.27
CA HIS A 645 -0.30 3.21 -28.45
C HIS A 645 -0.46 2.77 -29.91
N ASP A 646 0.00 1.57 -30.26
CA ASP A 646 -0.05 1.00 -31.63
C ASP A 646 -1.42 0.45 -32.08
N GLY A 647 -2.37 0.31 -31.15
CA GLY A 647 -3.72 -0.19 -31.45
C GLY A 647 -3.80 -1.72 -31.47
N VAL A 648 -2.72 -2.42 -31.14
CA VAL A 648 -2.58 -3.87 -31.28
C VAL A 648 -2.03 -4.50 -30.01
N SER A 649 -0.96 -3.95 -29.45
CA SER A 649 -0.23 -4.47 -28.30
C SER A 649 -0.80 -3.95 -26.98
N ASP A 650 -0.83 -4.81 -25.96
CA ASP A 650 -1.18 -4.41 -24.60
C ASP A 650 -0.16 -3.41 -24.03
N LEU A 651 -0.64 -2.42 -23.29
CA LEU A 651 0.16 -1.45 -22.54
C LEU A 651 -0.02 -1.72 -21.04
N LEU A 652 0.99 -2.35 -20.45
CA LEU A 652 1.01 -2.78 -19.05
C LEU A 652 1.92 -1.86 -18.23
N GLY A 653 1.34 -0.86 -17.57
CA GLY A 653 2.09 0.07 -16.73
C GLY A 653 3.12 0.87 -17.52
N ALA A 654 2.73 1.29 -18.73
CA ALA A 654 3.62 1.97 -19.65
C ALA A 654 4.17 3.27 -19.05
N THR A 655 5.48 3.45 -19.14
CA THR A 655 6.21 4.66 -18.73
C THR A 655 6.48 5.56 -19.93
N GLU A 656 7.10 6.71 -19.70
CA GLU A 656 7.45 7.65 -20.77
C GLU A 656 8.56 7.14 -21.70
N ASP A 657 9.24 6.05 -21.32
CA ASP A 657 10.30 5.40 -22.11
C ASP A 657 9.75 4.51 -23.24
N TYR A 658 8.45 4.25 -23.25
CA TYR A 658 7.81 3.52 -24.35
C TYR A 658 7.99 4.27 -25.68
N PRO A 659 8.26 3.55 -26.79
CA PRO A 659 8.49 4.19 -28.08
C PRO A 659 7.24 4.88 -28.57
N TYR A 660 7.43 5.99 -29.29
CA TYR A 660 6.34 6.60 -30.03
C TYR A 660 5.73 5.62 -31.02
N VAL A 661 4.41 5.72 -31.22
CA VAL A 661 3.67 4.87 -32.15
C VAL A 661 4.06 5.12 -33.64
N CYS A 662 4.66 6.27 -33.92
CA CYS A 662 5.14 6.59 -35.27
C CYS A 662 6.37 5.72 -35.64
N PRO A 663 6.52 5.33 -36.92
CA PRO A 663 5.83 5.87 -38.10
C PRO A 663 4.48 5.22 -38.46
N ASN A 664 4.02 4.19 -37.74
CA ASN A 664 2.86 3.39 -38.15
C ASN A 664 1.70 3.40 -37.14
N PRO A 665 1.06 4.55 -36.88
CA PRO A 665 -0.08 4.61 -35.97
C PRO A 665 -1.35 4.01 -36.58
N SER A 666 -2.11 3.30 -35.76
CA SER A 666 -3.47 2.86 -36.07
C SER A 666 -4.44 4.04 -36.22
N GLU A 667 -4.19 5.14 -35.51
CA GLU A 667 -5.04 6.33 -35.47
C GLU A 667 -4.28 7.61 -35.79
N TYR A 668 -4.83 8.41 -36.69
CA TYR A 668 -4.23 9.68 -37.10
C TYR A 668 -4.17 10.70 -35.95
N TYR A 669 -5.12 10.67 -35.02
CA TYR A 669 -5.07 11.53 -33.82
C TYR A 669 -3.78 11.32 -33.04
N SER A 670 -3.42 10.07 -32.73
CA SER A 670 -2.20 9.71 -32.02
C SER A 670 -0.95 10.16 -32.77
N GLU A 671 -0.93 10.04 -34.10
CA GLU A 671 0.12 10.58 -34.96
C GLU A 671 0.32 12.09 -34.73
N THR A 672 -0.77 12.87 -34.77
CA THR A 672 -0.68 14.32 -34.57
C THR A 672 -0.23 14.70 -33.15
N LYS A 673 -0.57 13.88 -32.14
CA LYS A 673 -0.10 14.06 -30.76
C LYS A 673 1.39 13.75 -30.62
N VAL A 674 1.92 12.73 -31.31
CA VAL A 674 3.36 12.47 -31.36
C VAL A 674 4.10 13.68 -31.96
N TYR A 675 3.66 14.18 -33.11
CA TYR A 675 4.34 15.31 -33.76
C TYR A 675 4.29 16.59 -32.94
N SER A 676 3.15 16.90 -32.33
CA SER A 676 3.02 18.09 -31.47
C SER A 676 3.87 17.99 -30.21
N GLU A 677 3.88 16.86 -29.53
CA GLU A 677 4.75 16.62 -28.37
C GLU A 677 6.22 16.75 -28.73
N ARG A 678 6.67 16.08 -29.79
CA ARG A 678 8.06 16.19 -30.26
C ARG A 678 8.44 17.62 -30.57
N THR A 679 7.59 18.35 -31.29
CA THR A 679 7.85 19.76 -31.64
C THR A 679 7.99 20.63 -30.40
N VAL A 680 7.16 20.41 -29.37
CA VAL A 680 7.24 21.16 -28.09
C VAL A 680 8.54 20.85 -27.35
N LEU A 681 8.90 19.57 -27.23
CA LEU A 681 10.11 19.15 -26.50
C LEU A 681 11.39 19.57 -27.23
N GLU A 682 11.41 19.51 -28.56
CA GLU A 682 12.51 19.99 -29.41
C GLU A 682 12.68 21.51 -29.32
N ALA A 683 11.60 22.24 -29.01
CA ALA A 683 11.63 23.69 -28.78
C ALA A 683 12.07 24.09 -27.36
N ASN A 684 12.48 23.15 -26.51
CA ASN A 684 13.00 23.47 -25.19
C ASN A 684 14.37 24.14 -25.29
N ARG A 685 14.51 25.29 -24.63
CA ARG A 685 15.74 26.08 -24.44
C ARG A 685 16.48 26.53 -25.70
N PRO A 686 15.83 27.14 -26.71
CA PRO A 686 16.55 27.98 -27.66
C PRO A 686 17.21 29.13 -26.89
N ALA A 687 18.55 29.13 -26.82
CA ALA A 687 19.34 30.11 -26.08
C ALA A 687 18.94 30.30 -24.60
N ASP A 688 18.51 29.23 -23.91
CA ASP A 688 18.16 29.21 -22.48
C ASP A 688 17.01 30.13 -22.01
N ALA A 689 16.14 30.59 -22.93
CA ALA A 689 15.08 31.54 -22.61
C ALA A 689 13.65 30.95 -22.53
N PHE A 690 13.42 29.75 -23.06
CA PHE A 690 12.09 29.16 -23.21
C PHE A 690 12.05 27.71 -22.72
N TYR A 691 11.22 27.43 -21.71
CA TYR A 691 11.15 26.15 -21.01
C TYR A 691 9.86 25.44 -21.38
N THR A 692 9.95 24.20 -21.85
CA THR A 692 8.79 23.44 -22.31
C THR A 692 8.71 22.08 -21.63
N CYS A 693 7.50 21.57 -21.41
CA CYS A 693 7.28 20.16 -21.07
C CYS A 693 5.95 19.67 -21.66
N ALA A 694 5.79 18.35 -21.72
CA ALA A 694 4.57 17.71 -22.21
C ALA A 694 3.96 16.80 -21.15
N VAL A 695 2.64 16.82 -21.03
CA VAL A 695 1.87 15.98 -20.11
C VAL A 695 0.93 15.11 -20.92
N ARG A 696 0.87 13.81 -20.64
CA ARG A 696 0.14 12.76 -21.35
C ARG A 696 -0.98 12.20 -20.46
N PRO A 697 -2.16 12.85 -20.38
CA PRO A 697 -3.30 12.29 -19.65
C PRO A 697 -3.81 11.00 -20.29
N ALA A 698 -4.28 10.06 -19.45
CA ALA A 698 -4.91 8.81 -19.89
C ALA A 698 -6.43 8.82 -19.61
N GLY A 699 -7.24 8.60 -20.65
CA GLY A 699 -8.70 8.37 -20.51
C GLY A 699 -9.42 9.43 -19.68
N ILE A 700 -9.42 10.69 -20.14
CA ILE A 700 -9.97 11.80 -19.34
C ILE A 700 -11.49 11.65 -19.16
N VAL A 701 -11.97 11.73 -17.92
CA VAL A 701 -13.39 11.66 -17.53
C VAL A 701 -13.73 12.82 -16.58
N GLY A 702 -15.00 13.22 -16.50
CA GLY A 702 -15.46 14.25 -15.56
C GLY A 702 -16.56 15.14 -16.13
N GLU A 703 -16.90 16.19 -15.40
CA GLU A 703 -17.92 17.16 -15.77
C GLU A 703 -17.58 17.87 -17.08
N GLY A 704 -18.48 17.78 -18.06
CA GLY A 704 -18.29 18.33 -19.40
C GLY A 704 -17.61 17.40 -20.41
N ASP A 705 -17.38 16.12 -20.08
CA ASP A 705 -17.04 15.10 -21.09
C ASP A 705 -18.23 14.88 -22.04
N LYS A 706 -18.00 14.98 -23.35
CA LYS A 706 -19.04 14.87 -24.40
C LYS A 706 -18.75 13.81 -25.46
N SER A 707 -17.59 13.16 -25.39
CA SER A 707 -17.15 12.24 -26.46
C SER A 707 -16.17 11.17 -25.97
N GLY A 708 -15.81 11.16 -24.69
CA GLY A 708 -14.90 10.19 -24.10
C GLY A 708 -15.55 8.84 -23.84
N TYR A 709 -14.74 7.96 -23.25
CA TYR A 709 -15.17 6.62 -22.84
C TYR A 709 -16.35 6.68 -21.86
N ALA A 710 -16.25 7.51 -20.82
CA ALA A 710 -17.28 7.59 -19.80
C ALA A 710 -18.60 8.13 -20.37
N TYR A 711 -18.54 9.21 -21.16
CA TYR A 711 -19.70 9.70 -21.91
C TYR A 711 -20.35 8.59 -22.76
N SER A 712 -19.55 7.83 -23.52
CA SER A 712 -20.06 6.76 -24.38
C SER A 712 -20.76 5.65 -23.58
N MET A 713 -20.20 5.24 -22.44
CA MET A 713 -20.81 4.23 -21.56
C MET A 713 -22.09 4.74 -20.91
N THR A 714 -22.11 5.99 -20.43
CA THR A 714 -23.33 6.60 -19.86
C THR A 714 -24.41 6.81 -20.92
N TYR A 715 -24.04 7.21 -22.14
CA TYR A 715 -24.97 7.33 -23.26
C TYR A 715 -25.60 5.98 -23.62
N GLN A 716 -24.83 4.88 -23.56
CA GLN A 716 -25.37 3.54 -23.75
C GLN A 716 -26.37 3.17 -22.68
N ALA A 717 -26.11 3.45 -21.39
CA ALA A 717 -27.12 3.24 -20.33
C ALA A 717 -28.43 4.00 -20.60
N ALA A 718 -28.32 5.20 -21.18
CA ALA A 718 -29.49 6.03 -21.48
C ALA A 718 -30.31 5.57 -22.70
N HIS A 719 -29.67 4.99 -23.72
CA HIS A 719 -30.30 4.80 -25.04
C HIS A 719 -30.24 3.37 -25.61
N ALA A 720 -29.35 2.51 -25.10
CA ALA A 720 -29.19 1.17 -25.65
C ALA A 720 -30.31 0.23 -25.17
N PRO A 721 -30.76 -0.71 -26.01
CA PRO A 721 -31.70 -1.74 -25.56
C PRO A 721 -31.02 -2.66 -24.53
N SER A 722 -31.79 -3.15 -23.55
CA SER A 722 -31.27 -3.95 -22.42
C SER A 722 -30.39 -5.13 -22.84
N TRP A 723 -30.70 -5.82 -23.94
CA TRP A 723 -29.89 -6.95 -24.42
C TRP A 723 -28.47 -6.53 -24.83
N GLN A 724 -28.29 -5.31 -25.33
CA GLN A 724 -26.98 -4.83 -25.78
C GLN A 724 -26.05 -4.55 -24.59
N LEU A 725 -26.60 -4.07 -23.47
CA LEU A 725 -25.85 -3.82 -22.23
C LEU A 725 -25.37 -5.11 -21.54
N LYS A 726 -25.90 -6.26 -21.96
CA LYS A 726 -25.50 -7.59 -21.47
C LYS A 726 -24.31 -8.18 -22.23
N ILE A 727 -23.90 -7.57 -23.35
CA ILE A 727 -22.78 -8.08 -24.15
C ILE A 727 -21.46 -7.56 -23.58
N GLN A 728 -20.54 -8.47 -23.33
CA GLN A 728 -19.17 -8.17 -22.91
C GLN A 728 -18.18 -8.71 -23.95
N LEU A 729 -17.15 -7.93 -24.27
CA LEU A 729 -16.08 -8.35 -25.18
C LEU A 729 -14.84 -8.71 -24.36
N GLY A 730 -14.47 -9.99 -24.36
CA GLY A 730 -13.42 -10.56 -23.51
C GLY A 730 -13.89 -10.86 -22.08
N ASP A 731 -12.99 -11.44 -21.31
CA ASP A 731 -13.22 -11.90 -19.92
C ASP A 731 -13.23 -10.76 -18.88
N ASN A 732 -13.04 -9.51 -19.32
CA ASN A 732 -12.96 -8.33 -18.46
C ASN A 732 -11.81 -8.36 -17.44
N THR A 733 -10.73 -9.09 -17.73
CA THR A 733 -9.48 -9.00 -16.94
C THR A 733 -8.62 -7.80 -17.36
N ASN A 734 -8.97 -7.12 -18.46
CA ASN A 734 -8.17 -6.06 -19.04
C ASN A 734 -8.26 -4.74 -18.26
N LEU A 735 -7.15 -4.32 -17.67
CA LEU A 735 -7.02 -3.06 -16.94
C LEU A 735 -6.99 -1.85 -17.89
N PHE A 736 -7.71 -0.80 -17.53
CA PHE A 736 -7.89 0.40 -18.32
C PHE A 736 -7.79 1.65 -17.44
N ASP A 737 -6.91 2.57 -17.81
CA ASP A 737 -6.75 3.85 -17.12
C ASP A 737 -7.79 4.88 -17.57
N THR A 738 -8.42 5.49 -16.57
CA THR A 738 -9.14 6.75 -16.71
C THR A 738 -8.68 7.75 -15.68
N THR A 739 -8.76 9.05 -16.02
CA THR A 739 -8.25 10.13 -15.19
C THR A 739 -9.29 11.22 -15.05
N TYR A 740 -9.60 11.60 -13.82
CA TYR A 740 -10.55 12.67 -13.54
C TYR A 740 -10.01 14.02 -14.04
N VAL A 741 -10.82 14.80 -14.76
CA VAL A 741 -10.43 16.04 -15.43
C VAL A 741 -9.90 17.10 -14.46
N GLY A 742 -10.40 17.15 -13.23
CA GLY A 742 -9.84 18.03 -12.18
C GLY A 742 -8.43 17.62 -11.76
N ASN A 743 -8.12 16.32 -11.73
CA ASN A 743 -6.76 15.85 -11.50
C ASN A 743 -5.86 16.14 -12.71
N VAL A 744 -6.39 16.07 -13.94
CA VAL A 744 -5.65 16.48 -15.15
C VAL A 744 -5.29 17.96 -15.09
N ALA A 745 -6.25 18.83 -14.77
CA ALA A 745 -6.01 20.26 -14.58
C ALA A 745 -4.95 20.50 -13.50
N TYR A 746 -5.05 19.80 -12.37
CA TYR A 746 -4.08 19.91 -11.28
C TYR A 746 -2.67 19.47 -11.69
N GLY A 747 -2.53 18.34 -12.39
CA GLY A 747 -1.20 17.89 -12.85
C GLY A 747 -0.57 18.82 -13.89
N LEU A 748 -1.38 19.42 -14.78
CA LEU A 748 -0.90 20.49 -15.68
C LEU A 748 -0.40 21.71 -14.90
N LEU A 749 -1.10 22.09 -13.83
CA LEU A 749 -0.70 23.20 -12.97
C LEU A 749 0.55 22.88 -12.13
N CYS A 750 0.68 21.66 -11.60
CA CYS A 750 1.91 21.21 -10.93
C CYS A 750 3.11 21.24 -11.89
N ALA A 751 2.92 20.76 -13.13
CA ALA A 751 3.96 20.83 -14.16
C ALA A 751 4.34 22.28 -14.48
N ALA A 752 3.35 23.17 -14.60
CA ALA A 752 3.58 24.60 -14.83
C ALA A 752 4.35 25.26 -13.67
N GLN A 753 3.98 24.96 -12.42
CA GLN A 753 4.66 25.47 -11.24
C GLN A 753 6.12 25.00 -11.17
N ALA A 754 6.36 23.69 -11.36
CA ALA A 754 7.69 23.12 -11.31
C ALA A 754 8.58 23.64 -12.45
N LEU A 755 8.04 23.75 -13.66
CA LEU A 755 8.75 24.29 -14.82
C LEU A 755 9.06 25.79 -14.65
N ASN A 756 8.13 26.57 -14.12
CA ASN A 756 8.33 27.98 -13.80
C ASN A 756 9.36 28.20 -12.69
N ALA A 757 9.39 27.30 -11.69
CA ALA A 757 10.42 27.31 -10.65
C ALA A 757 11.82 27.02 -11.21
N GLN A 758 11.94 26.07 -12.14
CA GLN A 758 13.22 25.80 -12.82
C GLN A 758 13.68 26.97 -13.69
N ALA A 759 12.75 27.62 -14.40
CA ALA A 759 13.06 28.80 -15.20
C ALA A 759 13.51 29.99 -14.33
N ARG A 760 12.88 30.23 -13.17
CA ARG A 760 13.34 31.24 -12.18
C ARG A 760 14.73 30.90 -11.63
N ARG A 761 14.93 29.64 -11.23
CA ARG A 761 16.20 29.14 -10.70
C ARG A 761 17.36 29.39 -11.67
N HIS A 762 17.14 29.15 -12.96
CA HIS A 762 18.14 29.39 -13.99
C HIS A 762 18.39 30.88 -14.23
N ALA A 763 17.33 31.69 -14.27
CA ALA A 763 17.47 33.15 -14.39
C ALA A 763 18.24 33.78 -13.22
N GLU A 764 18.16 33.17 -12.03
CA GLU A 764 18.92 33.56 -10.84
C GLU A 764 20.38 33.02 -10.82
N GLY A 765 20.82 32.33 -11.87
CA GLY A 765 22.18 31.78 -11.97
C GLY A 765 22.48 30.62 -11.01
N ARG A 766 21.45 29.97 -10.45
CA ARG A 766 21.64 28.81 -9.56
C ARG A 766 21.96 27.56 -10.38
N ALA A 767 22.60 26.58 -9.74
CA ALA A 767 22.97 25.31 -10.36
C ALA A 767 21.78 24.61 -11.02
N ALA A 768 21.99 24.02 -12.21
CA ALA A 768 20.97 23.27 -12.93
C ALA A 768 20.39 22.12 -12.08
N PRO A 769 19.10 21.79 -12.24
CA PRO A 769 18.51 20.60 -11.61
C PRO A 769 19.20 19.32 -12.05
N LEU A 770 19.20 18.30 -11.20
CA LEU A 770 19.63 16.95 -11.59
C LEU A 770 18.69 16.39 -12.67
N ASP A 771 19.16 15.45 -13.49
CA ASP A 771 18.33 14.81 -14.52
C ASP A 771 17.08 14.12 -13.94
N THR A 772 17.18 13.63 -12.69
CA THR A 772 16.09 13.03 -11.92
C THR A 772 15.06 14.06 -11.45
N GLU A 773 15.43 15.33 -11.33
CA GLU A 773 14.59 16.46 -10.90
C GLU A 773 14.13 17.34 -12.09
N ARG A 774 14.74 17.16 -13.27
CA ARG A 774 14.51 18.01 -14.45
C ARG A 774 13.06 17.92 -14.97
N VAL A 775 12.42 19.05 -15.21
CA VAL A 775 11.05 19.13 -15.78
C VAL A 775 11.09 19.66 -17.20
N ASP A 776 12.01 20.58 -17.50
CA ASP A 776 12.18 21.11 -18.84
C ASP A 776 12.65 20.05 -19.85
N GLY A 777 12.09 20.08 -21.05
CA GLY A 777 12.34 19.14 -22.12
C GLY A 777 11.87 17.71 -21.83
N GLN A 778 10.97 17.50 -20.87
CA GLN A 778 10.47 16.17 -20.49
C GLN A 778 8.99 15.96 -20.83
N ALA A 779 8.65 14.72 -21.16
CA ALA A 779 7.27 14.22 -21.16
C ALA A 779 6.93 13.53 -19.83
N PHE A 780 5.65 13.57 -19.47
CA PHE A 780 5.09 13.03 -18.22
C PHE A 780 3.73 12.37 -18.44
N ASN A 781 3.56 11.11 -18.07
CA ASN A 781 2.28 10.44 -17.97
C ASN A 781 1.49 10.98 -16.76
N LEU A 782 0.19 11.22 -16.96
CA LEU A 782 -0.70 11.71 -15.93
C LEU A 782 -1.91 10.76 -15.83
N THR A 783 -2.03 10.11 -14.68
CA THR A 783 -3.10 9.14 -14.38
C THR A 783 -3.73 9.40 -13.02
N ASN A 784 -4.89 8.77 -12.76
CA ASN A 784 -5.47 8.72 -11.42
C ASN A 784 -4.78 7.71 -10.49
N GLY A 785 -3.90 6.84 -11.02
CA GLY A 785 -3.25 5.78 -10.24
C GLY A 785 -4.17 4.62 -9.83
N GLU A 786 -5.38 4.57 -10.38
CA GLU A 786 -6.44 3.62 -10.03
C GLU A 786 -6.96 2.91 -11.32
N PRO A 787 -6.13 2.12 -12.04
CA PRO A 787 -6.60 1.38 -13.21
C PRO A 787 -7.65 0.35 -12.79
N THR A 788 -8.74 0.27 -13.54
CA THR A 788 -9.82 -0.71 -13.31
C THR A 788 -10.09 -1.52 -14.56
N THR A 789 -10.76 -2.65 -14.42
CA THR A 789 -11.21 -3.46 -15.54
C THR A 789 -12.20 -2.68 -16.43
N PHE A 790 -12.07 -2.84 -17.75
CA PHE A 790 -12.80 -2.00 -18.72
C PHE A 790 -14.32 -2.11 -18.60
N TRP A 791 -14.87 -3.31 -18.42
CA TRP A 791 -16.31 -3.51 -18.36
C TRP A 791 -16.91 -3.30 -16.97
N ASP A 792 -16.16 -3.51 -15.88
CA ASP A 792 -16.65 -3.13 -14.56
C ASP A 792 -16.78 -1.62 -14.43
N GLN A 793 -15.83 -0.85 -14.99
CA GLN A 793 -15.97 0.60 -15.04
C GLN A 793 -17.20 1.05 -15.84
N GLY A 794 -17.48 0.37 -16.96
CA GLY A 794 -18.68 0.62 -17.76
C GLY A 794 -19.97 0.30 -17.01
N ARG A 795 -20.02 -0.86 -16.35
CA ARG A 795 -21.15 -1.26 -15.48
C ARG A 795 -21.35 -0.31 -14.31
N TYR A 796 -20.26 0.19 -13.71
CA TYR A 796 -20.33 1.19 -12.66
C TYR A 796 -21.00 2.49 -13.15
N LEU A 797 -20.62 2.98 -14.33
CA LEU A 797 -21.27 4.14 -14.96
C LEU A 797 -22.76 3.88 -15.24
N TRP A 798 -23.12 2.66 -15.69
CA TRP A 798 -24.52 2.27 -15.88
C TRP A 798 -25.29 2.27 -14.57
N ALA A 799 -24.72 1.72 -13.50
CA ALA A 799 -25.32 1.69 -12.17
C ALA A 799 -25.55 3.11 -11.62
N CYS A 800 -24.57 4.02 -11.77
CA CYS A 800 -24.73 5.43 -11.45
C CYS A 800 -25.82 6.12 -12.28
N TYR A 801 -26.01 5.69 -13.53
CA TYR A 801 -27.09 6.18 -14.38
C TYR A 801 -28.46 5.64 -13.93
N GLY A 802 -28.50 4.47 -13.28
CA GLY A 802 -29.70 3.80 -12.79
C GLY A 802 -30.03 2.51 -13.55
N VAL A 803 -29.09 1.97 -14.30
CA VAL A 803 -29.22 0.72 -15.06
C VAL A 803 -28.29 -0.33 -14.49
N PHE A 804 -28.86 -1.42 -13.99
CA PHE A 804 -28.12 -2.50 -13.35
C PHE A 804 -28.07 -3.73 -14.27
N VAL A 805 -26.87 -4.27 -14.47
CA VAL A 805 -26.63 -5.52 -15.21
C VAL A 805 -25.91 -6.47 -14.27
N GLU A 806 -26.57 -7.55 -13.89
CA GLU A 806 -25.98 -8.55 -13.00
C GLU A 806 -24.95 -9.41 -13.74
N PRO A 807 -23.87 -9.88 -13.08
CA PRO A 807 -22.86 -10.73 -13.71
C PRO A 807 -23.44 -11.97 -14.40
N ALA A 808 -24.48 -12.58 -13.83
CA ALA A 808 -25.15 -13.76 -14.39
C ALA A 808 -25.88 -13.48 -15.72
N GLN A 809 -26.14 -12.20 -16.05
CA GLN A 809 -26.81 -11.80 -17.29
C GLN A 809 -25.83 -11.54 -18.43
N ILE A 810 -24.52 -11.57 -18.16
CA ILE A 810 -23.48 -11.21 -19.12
C ILE A 810 -23.32 -12.31 -20.17
N TRP A 811 -23.34 -11.91 -21.43
CA TRP A 811 -22.98 -12.72 -22.58
C TRP A 811 -21.58 -12.32 -23.01
N GLU A 812 -20.61 -13.13 -22.57
CA GLU A 812 -19.22 -12.95 -22.92
C GLU A 812 -18.93 -13.44 -24.35
N ILE A 813 -18.38 -12.56 -25.17
CA ILE A 813 -17.83 -12.89 -26.48
C ILE A 813 -16.30 -12.91 -26.33
N PRO A 814 -15.64 -14.06 -26.51
CA PRO A 814 -14.18 -14.14 -26.40
C PRO A 814 -13.49 -13.14 -27.35
N LYS A 815 -12.35 -12.61 -26.92
CA LYS A 815 -11.62 -11.54 -27.62
C LYS A 815 -11.42 -11.79 -29.11
N ASP A 816 -10.96 -12.97 -29.49
CA ASP A 816 -10.69 -13.30 -30.90
C ASP A 816 -11.98 -13.31 -31.74
N TRP A 817 -13.08 -13.80 -31.17
CA TRP A 817 -14.39 -13.76 -31.80
C TRP A 817 -14.91 -12.32 -31.91
N ALA A 818 -14.77 -11.50 -30.87
CA ALA A 818 -15.16 -10.10 -30.90
C ALA A 818 -14.43 -9.32 -32.01
N VAL A 819 -13.12 -9.55 -32.16
CA VAL A 819 -12.29 -8.94 -33.20
C VAL A 819 -12.70 -9.44 -34.60
N ALA A 820 -13.00 -10.74 -34.75
CA ALA A 820 -13.48 -11.31 -36.00
C ALA A 820 -14.86 -10.75 -36.41
N ILE A 821 -15.80 -10.66 -35.47
CA ILE A 821 -17.13 -10.07 -35.69
C ILE A 821 -16.99 -8.59 -36.07
N GLY A 822 -16.11 -7.83 -35.41
CA GLY A 822 -15.82 -6.44 -35.77
C GLY A 822 -15.27 -6.31 -37.20
N ALA A 823 -14.34 -7.18 -37.60
CA ALA A 823 -13.80 -7.18 -38.96
C ALA A 823 -14.86 -7.54 -40.02
N LEU A 824 -15.74 -8.49 -39.73
CA LEU A 824 -16.87 -8.83 -40.60
C LEU A 824 -17.89 -7.70 -40.69
N SER A 825 -18.16 -7.00 -39.59
CA SER A 825 -19.04 -5.83 -39.56
C SER A 825 -18.51 -4.70 -40.43
N GLU A 826 -17.20 -4.44 -40.39
CA GLU A 826 -16.53 -3.47 -41.26
C GLU A 826 -16.59 -3.89 -42.74
N LEU A 827 -16.33 -5.16 -43.05
CA LEU A 827 -16.41 -5.67 -44.42
C LEU A 827 -17.83 -5.50 -44.98
N PHE A 828 -18.85 -5.89 -44.22
CA PHE A 828 -20.24 -5.71 -44.59
C PHE A 828 -20.61 -4.24 -44.74
N GLY A 829 -20.11 -3.38 -43.85
CA GLY A 829 -20.33 -1.94 -43.91
C GLY A 829 -19.72 -1.28 -45.15
N ASN A 830 -18.53 -1.71 -45.56
CA ASN A 830 -17.87 -1.27 -46.78
C ASN A 830 -18.63 -1.72 -48.04
N ILE A 831 -19.20 -2.94 -48.03
CA ILE A 831 -20.03 -3.45 -49.14
C ILE A 831 -21.38 -2.70 -49.22
N THR A 832 -21.98 -2.37 -48.08
CA THR A 832 -23.34 -1.78 -48.01
C THR A 832 -23.36 -0.26 -47.88
N CYS A 833 -22.18 0.39 -47.83
CA CYS A 833 -22.01 1.81 -47.51
C CYS A 833 -22.68 2.24 -46.19
N ARG A 834 -22.82 1.32 -45.22
CA ARG A 834 -23.37 1.58 -43.88
C ARG A 834 -22.27 1.40 -42.85
N LYS A 835 -22.09 2.36 -41.93
CA LYS A 835 -21.11 2.19 -40.83
C LYS A 835 -21.66 1.20 -39.79
N GLY A 836 -20.95 0.10 -39.58
CA GLY A 836 -21.21 -0.83 -38.48
C GLY A 836 -20.96 -0.18 -37.11
N ARG A 837 -21.70 -0.62 -36.08
CA ARG A 837 -21.56 -0.11 -34.70
C ARG A 837 -20.37 -0.72 -33.95
N LEU A 838 -19.96 -1.94 -34.29
CA LEU A 838 -18.79 -2.62 -33.72
C LEU A 838 -17.69 -2.68 -34.78
N THR A 839 -16.57 -2.01 -34.52
CA THR A 839 -15.38 -2.03 -35.37
C THR A 839 -14.38 -3.06 -34.84
N LYS A 840 -13.49 -3.54 -35.71
CA LYS A 840 -12.36 -4.39 -35.32
C LYS A 840 -11.52 -3.70 -34.25
N GLN A 841 -11.27 -2.39 -34.43
CA GLN A 841 -10.48 -1.60 -33.50
C GLN A 841 -11.22 -1.36 -32.17
N GLY A 842 -12.53 -1.12 -32.20
CA GLY A 842 -13.35 -0.99 -30.99
C GLY A 842 -13.37 -2.28 -30.16
N ALA A 843 -13.49 -3.44 -30.81
CA ALA A 843 -13.42 -4.73 -30.13
C ALA A 843 -12.05 -4.96 -29.45
N LYS A 844 -10.96 -4.56 -30.10
CA LYS A 844 -9.62 -4.62 -29.50
C LYS A 844 -9.52 -3.70 -28.28
N TYR A 845 -9.93 -2.44 -28.39
CA TYR A 845 -9.86 -1.50 -27.26
C TYR A 845 -10.65 -1.95 -26.03
N ALA A 846 -11.80 -2.58 -26.24
CA ALA A 846 -12.63 -3.07 -25.14
C ALA A 846 -12.05 -4.30 -24.42
N SER A 847 -11.02 -4.95 -24.99
CA SER A 847 -10.48 -6.24 -24.52
C SER A 847 -8.95 -6.27 -24.40
N MET A 848 -8.29 -5.10 -24.44
CA MET A 848 -6.84 -4.96 -24.32
C MET A 848 -6.46 -4.20 -23.05
N ASN A 849 -5.31 -4.52 -22.48
CA ASN A 849 -4.79 -3.81 -21.31
C ASN A 849 -4.20 -2.47 -21.73
N ARG A 850 -4.59 -1.39 -21.04
CA ARG A 850 -4.17 -0.02 -21.31
C ARG A 850 -4.06 0.79 -20.03
N TRP A 851 -2.94 0.65 -19.33
CA TRP A 851 -2.65 1.48 -18.16
C TRP A 851 -1.19 1.92 -18.10
N PHE A 852 -0.94 3.04 -17.40
CA PHE A 852 0.27 3.84 -17.45
C PHE A 852 0.72 4.21 -16.03
N LYS A 853 2.03 4.41 -15.85
CA LYS A 853 2.60 4.89 -14.59
C LYS A 853 2.83 6.40 -14.65
N SER A 854 2.51 7.11 -13.55
CA SER A 854 2.72 8.55 -13.41
C SER A 854 3.84 8.91 -12.41
N ASP A 855 4.67 7.93 -12.04
CA ASP A 855 5.75 8.04 -11.04
C ASP A 855 6.71 9.21 -11.34
N LYS A 856 7.01 9.45 -12.62
CA LYS A 856 7.88 10.54 -13.06
C LYS A 856 7.28 11.92 -12.78
N LEU A 857 5.99 12.10 -13.03
CA LEU A 857 5.27 13.36 -12.74
C LEU A 857 5.18 13.58 -11.22
N ILE A 858 4.78 12.52 -10.51
CA ILE A 858 4.69 12.43 -9.05
C ILE A 858 5.99 12.86 -8.37
N ALA A 859 7.14 12.36 -8.83
CA ALA A 859 8.44 12.62 -8.24
C ALA A 859 8.94 14.05 -8.55
N ARG A 860 8.74 14.55 -9.76
CA ARG A 860 9.34 15.82 -10.21
C ARG A 860 8.48 17.06 -9.98
N THR A 861 7.17 16.90 -9.84
CA THR A 861 6.24 18.03 -9.67
C THR A 861 5.41 17.96 -8.39
N GLY A 862 5.47 16.86 -7.65
CA GLY A 862 4.65 16.64 -6.45
C GLY A 862 3.17 16.37 -6.74
N TYR A 863 2.80 16.13 -8.01
CA TYR A 863 1.42 15.80 -8.38
C TYR A 863 0.93 14.56 -7.61
N ARG A 864 -0.30 14.62 -7.09
CA ARG A 864 -1.04 13.47 -6.56
C ARG A 864 -2.52 13.66 -6.91
N PRO A 865 -3.24 12.60 -7.34
CA PRO A 865 -4.68 12.69 -7.58
C PRO A 865 -5.42 13.01 -6.27
N LEU A 866 -6.31 14.01 -6.29
CA LEU A 866 -7.06 14.47 -5.10
C LEU A 866 -8.53 14.01 -5.12
N VAL A 867 -9.02 13.65 -6.30
CA VAL A 867 -10.35 13.05 -6.53
C VAL A 867 -10.14 11.62 -7.00
N GLY A 868 -10.69 10.64 -6.28
CA GLY A 868 -10.67 9.24 -6.71
C GLY A 868 -11.50 9.02 -7.96
N ILE A 869 -11.18 7.98 -8.73
CA ILE A 869 -11.83 7.72 -10.02
C ILE A 869 -13.32 7.41 -9.86
N GLU A 870 -13.69 6.74 -8.79
CA GLU A 870 -15.09 6.48 -8.43
C GLU A 870 -15.92 7.78 -8.40
N GLU A 871 -15.47 8.76 -7.62
CA GLU A 871 -16.12 10.06 -7.52
C GLU A 871 -16.14 10.78 -8.88
N GLY A 872 -15.04 10.71 -9.63
CA GLY A 872 -14.94 11.30 -10.97
C GLY A 872 -15.96 10.72 -11.97
N LEU A 873 -16.20 9.41 -11.93
CA LEU A 873 -17.20 8.73 -12.75
C LEU A 873 -18.63 9.12 -12.32
N GLN A 874 -18.90 9.18 -11.01
CA GLN A 874 -20.20 9.64 -10.51
C GLN A 874 -20.50 11.10 -10.90
N ARG A 875 -19.50 11.97 -10.80
CA ARG A 875 -19.57 13.36 -11.27
C ARG A 875 -19.85 13.45 -12.78
N THR A 876 -19.21 12.59 -13.56
CA THR A 876 -19.47 12.47 -15.01
C THR A 876 -20.95 12.15 -15.29
N VAL A 877 -21.49 11.13 -14.63
CA VAL A 877 -22.90 10.73 -14.81
C VAL A 877 -23.86 11.81 -14.35
N ARG A 878 -23.55 12.49 -13.24
CA ARG A 878 -24.34 13.63 -12.76
C ARG A 878 -24.37 14.77 -13.77
N SER A 879 -23.22 15.15 -14.31
CA SER A 879 -23.11 16.17 -15.35
C SER A 879 -23.89 15.77 -16.60
N PHE A 880 -23.80 14.50 -17.02
CA PHE A 880 -24.54 13.99 -18.17
C PHE A 880 -26.06 14.11 -17.99
N LYS A 881 -26.59 13.73 -16.81
CA LYS A 881 -28.01 13.86 -16.49
C LYS A 881 -28.46 15.32 -16.49
N GLN A 882 -27.66 16.21 -15.89
CA GLN A 882 -27.96 17.63 -15.85
C GLN A 882 -27.98 18.27 -17.24
N ASP A 883 -27.05 17.90 -18.12
CA ASP A 883 -27.04 18.36 -19.51
C ASP A 883 -28.30 17.91 -20.26
N ALA A 884 -28.76 16.68 -20.04
CA ALA A 884 -29.99 16.15 -20.64
C ALA A 884 -31.24 16.89 -20.13
N GLU A 885 -31.33 17.17 -18.82
CA GLU A 885 -32.41 17.94 -18.21
C GLU A 885 -32.45 19.38 -18.75
N ASN A 886 -31.29 20.04 -18.85
CA ASN A 886 -31.17 21.39 -19.40
C ASN A 886 -31.57 21.44 -20.88
N ALA A 887 -31.19 20.44 -21.69
CA ALA A 887 -31.59 20.35 -23.09
C ALA A 887 -33.12 20.19 -23.22
N ALA A 888 -33.73 19.31 -22.43
CA ALA A 888 -35.19 19.12 -22.41
C ALA A 888 -35.94 20.39 -21.96
N ALA A 889 -35.41 21.11 -20.96
CA ALA A 889 -35.96 22.38 -20.52
C ALA A 889 -35.90 23.45 -21.63
N ASN A 890 -34.77 23.59 -22.32
CA ASN A 890 -34.62 24.53 -23.43
C ASN A 890 -35.55 24.20 -24.60
N GLU A 891 -35.67 22.94 -24.99
CA GLU A 891 -36.64 22.50 -26.02
C GLU A 891 -38.09 22.83 -25.62
N SER A 892 -38.43 22.68 -24.33
CA SER A 892 -39.78 23.01 -23.83
C SER A 892 -40.07 24.51 -23.85
N VAL A 893 -39.05 25.35 -23.69
CA VAL A 893 -39.16 26.81 -23.80
C VAL A 893 -39.27 27.23 -25.27
N GLU A 894 -38.48 26.66 -26.16
CA GLU A 894 -38.58 26.92 -27.61
C GLU A 894 -39.92 26.48 -28.19
N LYS A 895 -40.45 25.31 -27.80
CA LYS A 895 -41.79 24.84 -28.20
C LYS A 895 -42.94 25.66 -27.61
N LYS A 896 -42.71 26.44 -26.55
CA LYS A 896 -43.69 27.40 -25.99
C LYS A 896 -43.57 28.80 -26.60
N ALA A 897 -42.42 29.12 -27.20
CA ALA A 897 -42.16 30.38 -27.88
C ALA A 897 -42.53 30.34 -29.38
N GLN A 898 -42.54 29.16 -29.98
CA GLN A 898 -43.17 28.84 -31.27
C GLN A 898 -44.67 28.61 -31.08
#